data_AF-A0A3B8Q8W7-F1
#
_entry.id   AF-A0A3B8Q8W7-F1
#
_cell.length_a   1.000
_cell.length_b   1.000
_cell.length_c   1.000
_cell.angle_alpha   90.00
_cell.angle_beta   90.00
_cell.angle_gamma   90.00
#
_symmetry.space_group_name_H-M   'P 1'
#
loop_
_entity.id
_entity.type
_entity.pdbx_description
1 polymer ?
#
loop_
_entity_poly.entity_id
_entity_poly.type
_entity_poly.pdbx_seq_one_letter_code
_entity_poly.pdbx_strand_id
1 'polypeptide(L)'
;ALMLDGVIEQRGKFSAQGTVALNVRPGVAYLLLAYDPVNHALFTSEGTTPSAGISGDLADFQIRLLAGEPDADADGLPDLVEAVVGTNPRQPDTDGDGVTDLAEIQQGLDPLGGRLAQTGIVASAETPGNAVDICAANNLAVTANEAGGISVFNLGSGQNPIQVAQVTIPGRALRVALAENFAAVAAEAAGLIVVDLTDPAAARIVHQVNVGDTVLSVASMAGLVCVGTRSGEIVLVELASGAILSRLRLGETVRDVGFGAQLLYALTDTRLHAVDYGSATLTHLSSTQSPSPASVNQRLFVGDSIAYAAHPRGNNSFDLSQPHLPRLISAGVTPQFGWKQIVPNGSGLGVAAVGLNLSFDGPHNISIYNLTNRTNTAVFVGEIVTPGIARAVTLYNGLAYVADGPAGLQVINYLPFDQQGRPPSIRLTTSDAPGQAEAGQVLRVTAHVADDVQVAQVGFLLNGEPVFTDGNFPFEFSFVVGEPRLLNSDPFQIQAIARDTGGNSAASEALTLRIVPDAKAPAVRRVSPFDGSMSGTVRVVSAFFSEPIDAATVSSNSFAVINLGADLALGTADDVLIEGTFDVRPELNSASFEPDVAMGPGTYRLRISAPLADAAGNVLATPFESSFRVFDFRDDDGDLVPDEVESALGLNPTLADTDGDGVLDGFEDFDRDGLPNAGEVWAETDPRVADTDGNGRKDGLEDPDGDALDNAHEFAAGTNPLVADTDHDGWTDEAEVTAGSDPLNPRSLPPRFLVARPVLDVAFPSISAGPGTDGLSGQYFAKPPVVVAVPASANGVSPVAAGGFVARPPVRLTVPSVASGTFPVGVGEFIARPPLQVKLPSP
;
A
#
# COMPACT_ATOMS: atom_id res chain seq x y z
N ALA A 1 6.51 -48.91 -2.27
CA ALA A 1 6.03 -50.30 -2.31
C ALA A 1 6.81 -51.16 -1.33
N LEU A 2 6.36 -51.18 -0.08
CA LEU A 2 6.71 -52.23 0.86
C LEU A 2 5.69 -53.37 0.69
N MET A 3 6.17 -54.61 0.62
CA MET A 3 5.30 -55.78 0.73
C MET A 3 5.32 -56.25 2.18
N LEU A 4 4.23 -56.00 2.89
CA LEU A 4 3.88 -56.67 4.13
C LEU A 4 2.54 -57.38 3.91
N ASP A 5 2.49 -58.69 4.19
CA ASP A 5 1.27 -59.51 4.20
C ASP A 5 0.40 -59.52 2.92
N GLY A 6 1.03 -59.46 1.74
CA GLY A 6 0.32 -59.59 0.46
C GLY A 6 -0.42 -58.32 0.01
N VAL A 7 -0.29 -57.23 0.76
CA VAL A 7 -0.75 -55.88 0.38
C VAL A 7 0.37 -55.17 -0.37
N ILE A 8 0.04 -54.51 -1.49
CA ILE A 8 0.96 -53.64 -2.22
C ILE A 8 0.61 -52.21 -1.88
N GLU A 9 1.49 -51.55 -1.13
CA GLU A 9 1.33 -50.13 -0.82
C GLU A 9 1.97 -49.27 -1.92
N GLN A 10 1.19 -48.34 -2.47
CA GLN A 10 1.66 -47.31 -3.40
C GLN A 10 1.32 -45.95 -2.83
N ARG A 11 2.29 -45.03 -2.88
CA ARG A 11 2.14 -43.63 -2.47
C ARG A 11 2.33 -42.73 -3.68
N GLY A 12 1.68 -41.58 -3.68
CA GLY A 12 1.74 -40.60 -4.74
C GLY A 12 1.06 -39.28 -4.35
N LYS A 13 1.24 -38.24 -5.16
CA LYS A 13 0.63 -36.93 -4.97
C LYS A 13 -0.43 -36.68 -6.05
N PHE A 14 -1.55 -36.08 -5.68
CA PHE A 14 -2.53 -35.61 -6.65
C PHE A 14 -1.96 -34.44 -7.46
N SER A 15 -2.35 -34.34 -8.72
CA SER A 15 -2.09 -33.15 -9.54
C SER A 15 -2.92 -31.96 -9.03
N ALA A 16 -2.58 -30.76 -9.50
CA ALA A 16 -3.36 -29.55 -9.23
C ALA A 16 -4.82 -29.64 -9.72
N GLN A 17 -5.13 -30.58 -10.62
CA GLN A 17 -6.49 -30.85 -11.11
C GLN A 17 -7.18 -32.01 -10.36
N GLY A 18 -6.60 -32.46 -9.24
CA GLY A 18 -7.17 -33.55 -8.42
C GLY A 18 -7.05 -34.94 -9.06
N THR A 19 -6.14 -35.12 -10.02
CA THR A 19 -5.93 -36.42 -10.68
C THR A 19 -4.71 -37.14 -10.12
N VAL A 20 -4.78 -38.47 -9.99
CA VAL A 20 -3.63 -39.30 -9.58
C VAL A 20 -3.50 -40.48 -10.54
N ALA A 21 -2.26 -40.77 -10.96
CA ALA A 21 -1.96 -41.88 -11.86
C ALA A 21 -1.17 -42.95 -11.10
N LEU A 22 -1.80 -44.10 -10.83
CA LEU A 22 -1.20 -45.23 -10.13
C LEU A 22 -1.26 -46.49 -11.00
N ASN A 23 -0.16 -47.26 -11.01
CA ASN A 23 -0.09 -48.52 -11.74
C ASN A 23 -0.57 -49.66 -10.85
N VAL A 24 -1.88 -49.95 -10.90
CA VAL A 24 -2.51 -51.00 -10.10
C VAL A 24 -2.86 -52.22 -10.95
N ARG A 25 -2.86 -53.41 -10.33
CA ARG A 25 -3.33 -54.63 -11.00
C ARG A 25 -4.83 -54.53 -11.27
N PRO A 26 -5.35 -55.07 -12.38
CA PRO A 26 -6.78 -55.07 -12.66
C PRO A 26 -7.54 -56.04 -11.74
N GLY A 27 -8.76 -55.68 -11.35
CA GLY A 27 -9.67 -56.53 -10.58
C GLY A 27 -9.23 -56.83 -9.14
N VAL A 28 -8.47 -55.93 -8.50
CA VAL A 28 -8.03 -56.08 -7.10
C VAL A 28 -8.73 -55.06 -6.21
N ALA A 29 -9.01 -55.44 -4.96
CA ALA A 29 -9.51 -54.49 -3.97
C ALA A 29 -8.43 -53.43 -3.67
N TYR A 30 -8.86 -52.18 -3.49
CA TYR A 30 -8.00 -51.07 -3.08
C TYR A 30 -8.59 -50.37 -1.86
N LEU A 31 -7.69 -49.83 -1.04
CA LEU A 31 -7.95 -48.78 -0.05
C LEU A 31 -7.03 -47.62 -0.40
N LEU A 32 -7.61 -46.46 -0.68
CA LEU A 32 -6.93 -45.22 -0.91
C LEU A 32 -7.09 -44.35 0.34
N LEU A 33 -5.98 -43.91 0.89
CA LEU A 33 -5.90 -42.89 1.93
C LEU A 33 -5.22 -41.68 1.30
N ALA A 34 -5.80 -40.50 1.50
CA ALA A 34 -5.24 -39.25 1.02
C ALA A 34 -5.35 -38.18 2.10
N TYR A 35 -4.29 -37.42 2.32
CA TYR A 35 -4.26 -36.32 3.27
C TYR A 35 -4.32 -34.99 2.52
N ASP A 36 -5.22 -34.11 2.93
CA ASP A 36 -5.26 -32.72 2.50
C ASP A 36 -4.61 -31.84 3.57
N PRO A 37 -3.42 -31.28 3.31
CA PRO A 37 -2.70 -30.47 4.27
C PRO A 37 -3.29 -29.07 4.46
N VAL A 38 -4.15 -28.60 3.55
CA VAL A 38 -4.79 -27.28 3.66
C VAL A 38 -5.96 -27.34 4.64
N ASN A 39 -6.79 -28.38 4.52
CA ASN A 39 -7.98 -28.55 5.35
C ASN A 39 -7.76 -29.48 6.56
N HIS A 40 -6.54 -30.01 6.74
CA HIS A 40 -6.20 -30.99 7.78
C HIS A 40 -7.17 -32.18 7.82
N ALA A 41 -7.50 -32.72 6.66
CA ALA A 41 -8.52 -33.76 6.50
C ALA A 41 -7.95 -35.02 5.83
N LEU A 42 -8.40 -36.18 6.31
CA LEU A 42 -8.08 -37.46 5.68
C LEU A 42 -9.26 -37.95 4.85
N PHE A 43 -9.00 -38.26 3.60
CA PHE A 43 -9.93 -38.84 2.65
C PHE A 43 -9.66 -40.33 2.53
N THR A 44 -10.71 -41.13 2.64
CA THR A 44 -10.63 -42.57 2.44
C THR A 44 -11.58 -43.01 1.34
N SER A 45 -11.10 -43.83 0.40
CA SER A 45 -11.91 -44.46 -0.64
C SER A 45 -11.53 -45.92 -0.76
N GLU A 46 -12.51 -46.81 -0.82
CA GLU A 46 -12.29 -48.25 -0.99
C GLU A 46 -13.10 -48.77 -2.18
N GLY A 47 -12.55 -49.75 -2.90
CA GLY A 47 -13.21 -50.27 -4.09
C GLY A 47 -12.45 -51.41 -4.75
N THR A 48 -12.80 -51.72 -6.00
CA THR A 48 -12.09 -52.71 -6.82
C THR A 48 -11.63 -52.05 -8.12
N THR A 49 -10.38 -52.29 -8.50
CA THR A 49 -9.80 -51.69 -9.71
C THR A 49 -10.47 -52.23 -10.98
N PRO A 50 -10.61 -51.40 -12.04
CA PRO A 50 -11.18 -51.83 -13.32
C PRO A 50 -10.36 -52.93 -13.99
N SER A 51 -10.92 -53.54 -15.04
CA SER A 51 -10.15 -54.44 -15.91
C SER A 51 -9.02 -53.69 -16.62
N ALA A 52 -7.97 -54.41 -17.04
CA ALA A 52 -6.78 -53.81 -17.62
C ALA A 52 -7.12 -52.90 -18.82
N GLY A 53 -6.54 -51.70 -18.85
CA GLY A 53 -6.72 -50.74 -19.94
C GLY A 53 -8.03 -49.93 -19.89
N ILE A 54 -8.80 -50.03 -18.81
CA ILE A 54 -10.01 -49.23 -18.57
C ILE A 54 -9.71 -48.20 -17.47
N SER A 55 -9.87 -46.91 -17.78
CA SER A 55 -9.93 -45.84 -16.77
C SER A 55 -11.30 -45.86 -16.09
N GLY A 56 -11.33 -45.65 -14.78
CA GLY A 56 -12.57 -45.54 -14.02
C GLY A 56 -12.43 -44.54 -12.89
N ASP A 57 -13.56 -44.01 -12.43
CA ASP A 57 -13.61 -43.08 -11.30
C ASP A 57 -13.42 -43.83 -9.98
N LEU A 58 -12.84 -43.15 -8.99
CA LEU A 58 -12.74 -43.65 -7.62
C LEU A 58 -14.12 -43.62 -6.97
N ALA A 59 -14.36 -44.51 -6.00
CA ALA A 59 -15.58 -44.47 -5.20
C ALA A 59 -15.63 -43.20 -4.34
N ASP A 60 -16.84 -42.77 -3.96
CA ASP A 60 -17.07 -41.58 -3.14
C ASP A 60 -16.16 -41.56 -1.91
N PHE A 61 -15.51 -40.41 -1.67
CA PHE A 61 -14.60 -40.25 -0.55
C PHE A 61 -15.38 -40.06 0.75
N GLN A 62 -14.97 -40.79 1.79
CA GLN A 62 -15.33 -40.46 3.17
C GLN A 62 -14.29 -39.50 3.73
N ILE A 63 -14.75 -38.40 4.32
CA ILE A 63 -13.88 -37.41 4.98
C ILE A 63 -13.83 -37.73 6.47
N ARG A 64 -12.63 -37.90 6.99
CA ARG A 64 -12.36 -38.06 8.42
C ARG A 64 -11.58 -36.85 8.92
N LEU A 65 -12.14 -36.19 9.93
CA LEU A 65 -11.46 -35.14 10.69
C LEU A 65 -10.42 -35.81 11.61
N LEU A 66 -9.24 -35.20 11.73
CA LEU A 66 -8.08 -35.76 12.43
C LEU A 66 -7.95 -35.28 13.89
N ALA A 67 -8.94 -34.55 14.41
CA ALA A 67 -8.89 -34.00 15.76
C ALA A 67 -8.85 -35.10 16.83
N GLY A 68 -7.80 -35.11 17.66
CA GLY A 68 -7.62 -36.05 18.77
C GLY A 68 -7.03 -37.41 18.39
N GLU A 69 -6.55 -37.57 17.15
CA GLU A 69 -5.77 -38.74 16.77
C GLU A 69 -4.40 -38.75 17.50
N PRO A 70 -3.83 -39.94 17.80
CA PRO A 70 -2.50 -40.03 18.39
C PRO A 70 -1.42 -39.40 17.50
N ASP A 71 -0.48 -38.72 18.15
CA ASP A 71 0.73 -38.14 17.57
C ASP A 71 1.85 -38.51 18.56
N ALA A 72 2.67 -39.49 18.18
CA ALA A 72 3.59 -40.18 19.07
C ALA A 72 4.93 -39.47 19.25
N ASP A 73 5.28 -38.51 18.39
CA ASP A 73 6.47 -37.68 18.52
C ASP A 73 6.21 -36.18 18.71
N ALA A 74 4.93 -35.79 18.68
CA ALA A 74 4.42 -34.47 19.00
C ALA A 74 4.90 -33.35 18.05
N ASP A 75 5.14 -33.68 16.78
CA ASP A 75 5.43 -32.71 15.72
C ASP A 75 4.16 -32.06 15.14
N GLY A 76 2.98 -32.60 15.49
CA GLY A 76 1.66 -32.16 15.05
C GLY A 76 1.08 -32.95 13.88
N LEU A 77 1.81 -33.91 13.31
CA LEU A 77 1.35 -34.84 12.28
C LEU A 77 0.84 -36.12 12.96
N PRO A 78 -0.46 -36.46 12.91
CA PRO A 78 -0.94 -37.67 13.57
C PRO A 78 -0.33 -38.95 12.98
N ASP A 79 -0.08 -39.97 13.81
CA ASP A 79 0.50 -41.28 13.43
C ASP A 79 -0.15 -41.88 12.17
N LEU A 80 -1.47 -41.68 12.05
CA LEU A 80 -2.26 -42.15 10.92
C LEU A 80 -1.90 -41.42 9.61
N VAL A 81 -1.68 -40.12 9.68
CA VAL A 81 -1.25 -39.28 8.54
C VAL A 81 0.18 -39.60 8.18
N GLU A 82 1.05 -39.79 9.15
CA GLU A 82 2.44 -40.19 8.93
C GLU A 82 2.53 -41.52 8.17
N ALA A 83 1.65 -42.47 8.49
CA ALA A 83 1.55 -43.71 7.71
C ALA A 83 1.15 -43.46 6.23
N VAL A 84 0.32 -42.44 5.96
CA VAL A 84 -0.12 -42.08 4.60
C VAL A 84 1.01 -41.39 3.83
N VAL A 85 1.67 -40.41 4.45
CA VAL A 85 2.76 -39.64 3.84
C VAL A 85 4.03 -40.51 3.71
N GLY A 86 4.22 -41.40 4.67
CA GLY A 86 5.32 -42.35 4.73
C GLY A 86 6.43 -42.00 5.70
N THR A 87 6.18 -41.05 6.60
CA THR A 87 7.08 -40.59 7.64
C THR A 87 7.06 -41.54 8.85
N ASN A 88 7.96 -41.34 9.80
CA ASN A 88 8.17 -42.20 10.95
C ASN A 88 7.48 -41.60 12.19
N PRO A 89 6.43 -42.26 12.75
CA PRO A 89 5.60 -41.75 13.85
C PRO A 89 6.25 -41.70 15.22
N ARG A 90 7.57 -41.60 15.26
CA ARG A 90 8.38 -41.53 16.48
C ARG A 90 9.57 -40.59 16.28
N GLN A 91 9.65 -39.92 15.15
CA GLN A 91 10.73 -39.03 14.76
C GLN A 91 10.08 -37.80 14.12
N PRO A 92 10.07 -36.65 14.84
CA PRO A 92 9.46 -35.43 14.33
C PRO A 92 10.00 -34.95 12.99
N ASP A 93 11.21 -35.38 12.63
CA ASP A 93 11.93 -35.10 11.39
C ASP A 93 12.44 -36.46 10.89
N THR A 94 11.73 -37.04 9.92
CA THR A 94 11.97 -38.42 9.47
C THR A 94 13.27 -38.55 8.69
N ASP A 95 13.61 -37.56 7.88
CA ASP A 95 14.78 -37.61 7.01
C ASP A 95 16.04 -36.95 7.61
N GLY A 96 15.88 -36.27 8.75
CA GLY A 96 16.93 -35.75 9.59
C GLY A 96 17.57 -34.47 9.06
N ASP A 97 16.84 -33.67 8.27
CA ASP A 97 17.35 -32.46 7.65
C ASP A 97 17.13 -31.18 8.49
N GLY A 98 16.41 -31.30 9.61
CA GLY A 98 16.15 -30.24 10.58
C GLY A 98 14.79 -29.55 10.40
N VAL A 99 13.90 -30.06 9.56
CA VAL A 99 12.51 -29.59 9.44
C VAL A 99 11.58 -30.71 9.92
N THR A 100 10.54 -30.35 10.68
CA THR A 100 9.55 -31.36 11.09
C THR A 100 8.71 -31.84 9.92
N ASP A 101 8.28 -33.11 9.94
CA ASP A 101 7.53 -33.74 8.86
C ASP A 101 6.25 -32.93 8.54
N LEU A 102 5.52 -32.48 9.57
CA LEU A 102 4.37 -31.58 9.39
C LEU A 102 4.76 -30.27 8.71
N ALA A 103 5.85 -29.63 9.16
CA ALA A 103 6.27 -28.34 8.64
C ALA A 103 6.65 -28.43 7.16
N GLU A 104 7.33 -29.49 6.75
CA GLU A 104 7.63 -29.74 5.34
C GLU A 104 6.36 -29.91 4.50
N ILE A 105 5.40 -30.71 4.97
CA ILE A 105 4.13 -30.92 4.26
C ILE A 105 3.37 -29.60 4.10
N GLN A 106 3.28 -28.79 5.17
CA GLN A 106 2.61 -27.48 5.13
C GLN A 106 3.31 -26.50 4.19
N GLN A 107 4.62 -26.62 4.03
CA GLN A 107 5.41 -25.81 3.10
C GLN A 107 5.44 -26.39 1.68
N GLY A 108 4.85 -27.57 1.46
CA GLY A 108 4.80 -28.27 0.17
C GLY A 108 6.08 -29.02 -0.19
N LEU A 109 6.97 -29.24 0.78
CA LEU A 109 8.20 -30.02 0.68
C LEU A 109 7.94 -31.53 0.79
N ASP A 110 8.98 -32.34 0.58
CA ASP A 110 8.93 -33.80 0.66
C ASP A 110 9.66 -34.27 1.93
N PRO A 111 8.93 -34.73 2.98
CA PRO A 111 9.52 -35.07 4.28
C PRO A 111 10.38 -36.35 4.31
N LEU A 112 10.62 -36.93 3.13
CA LEU A 112 11.52 -38.06 2.93
C LEU A 112 12.68 -37.70 1.99
N GLY A 113 12.78 -36.44 1.59
CA GLY A 113 13.67 -35.95 0.55
C GLY A 113 15.14 -35.85 0.96
N GLY A 114 15.41 -35.77 2.26
CA GLY A 114 16.72 -35.57 2.88
C GLY A 114 17.40 -34.29 2.41
N ARG A 115 16.61 -33.29 2.01
CA ARG A 115 17.09 -32.10 1.32
C ARG A 115 17.05 -30.93 2.28
N LEU A 116 18.18 -30.70 2.96
CA LEU A 116 18.50 -29.47 3.69
C LEU A 116 17.79 -28.30 3.03
N ALA A 117 16.73 -27.85 3.68
CA ALA A 117 15.82 -26.91 3.08
C ALA A 117 16.62 -25.64 2.70
N GLN A 118 16.64 -25.35 1.40
CA GLN A 118 17.64 -24.49 0.81
C GLN A 118 17.42 -23.05 1.26
N THR A 119 18.44 -22.43 1.86
CA THR A 119 18.51 -20.97 1.92
C THR A 119 18.75 -20.45 0.51
N GLY A 120 17.92 -19.54 0.03
CA GLY A 120 17.96 -19.00 -1.32
C GLY A 120 16.59 -18.93 -1.99
N ILE A 121 16.59 -18.86 -3.32
CA ILE A 121 15.37 -18.83 -4.13
C ILE A 121 14.75 -20.22 -4.13
N VAL A 122 13.55 -20.35 -3.58
CA VAL A 122 12.81 -21.62 -3.47
C VAL A 122 11.71 -21.74 -4.53
N ALA A 123 11.23 -20.61 -5.05
CA ALA A 123 10.32 -20.58 -6.19
C ALA A 123 10.45 -19.27 -6.97
N SER A 124 9.95 -19.28 -8.19
CA SER A 124 9.83 -18.08 -9.02
C SER A 124 8.57 -18.16 -9.88
N ALA A 125 8.04 -17.00 -10.23
CA ALA A 125 6.94 -16.87 -11.18
C ALA A 125 7.17 -15.68 -12.12
N GLU A 126 6.88 -15.89 -13.39
CA GLU A 126 7.00 -14.83 -14.40
C GLU A 126 5.88 -13.79 -14.22
N THR A 127 6.21 -12.52 -14.50
CA THR A 127 5.25 -11.42 -14.56
C THR A 127 5.40 -10.70 -15.90
N PRO A 128 4.33 -10.14 -16.49
CA PRO A 128 4.48 -9.32 -17.68
C PRO A 128 5.16 -7.98 -17.34
N GLY A 129 6.25 -7.65 -18.02
CA GLY A 129 6.99 -6.41 -17.76
C GLY A 129 7.94 -6.52 -16.57
N ASN A 130 8.21 -5.39 -15.91
CA ASN A 130 9.15 -5.33 -14.79
C ASN A 130 8.39 -5.29 -13.47
N ALA A 131 8.57 -6.29 -12.61
CA ALA A 131 8.04 -6.24 -11.25
C ALA A 131 8.81 -5.18 -10.43
N VAL A 132 8.12 -4.10 -10.04
CA VAL A 132 8.71 -2.95 -9.33
C VAL A 132 8.21 -2.80 -7.90
N ASP A 133 7.07 -3.39 -7.58
CA ASP A 133 6.55 -3.43 -6.22
C ASP A 133 5.77 -4.71 -5.92
N ILE A 134 5.63 -5.03 -4.64
CA ILE A 134 4.90 -6.22 -4.18
C ILE A 134 4.34 -6.02 -2.77
N CYS A 135 3.14 -6.54 -2.54
CA CYS A 135 2.56 -6.72 -1.21
C CYS A 135 1.96 -8.12 -1.08
N ALA A 136 1.82 -8.61 0.15
CA ALA A 136 1.26 -9.93 0.42
C ALA A 136 0.50 -9.93 1.75
N ALA A 137 -0.72 -10.45 1.72
CA ALA A 137 -1.64 -10.60 2.85
C ALA A 137 -2.74 -11.60 2.45
N ASN A 138 -3.45 -12.19 3.42
CA ASN A 138 -4.62 -13.05 3.15
C ASN A 138 -4.37 -14.18 2.13
N ASN A 139 -3.20 -14.84 2.19
CA ASN A 139 -2.75 -15.85 1.22
C ASN A 139 -2.67 -15.36 -0.24
N LEU A 140 -2.59 -14.05 -0.47
CA LEU A 140 -2.37 -13.45 -1.78
C LEU A 140 -1.06 -12.68 -1.79
N ALA A 141 -0.39 -12.68 -2.94
CA ALA A 141 0.63 -11.69 -3.28
C ALA A 141 0.21 -10.94 -4.55
N VAL A 142 0.39 -9.63 -4.56
CA VAL A 142 0.12 -8.79 -5.74
C VAL A 142 1.39 -8.05 -6.13
N THR A 143 1.80 -8.19 -7.39
CA THR A 143 2.96 -7.47 -7.94
C THR A 143 2.49 -6.33 -8.83
N ALA A 144 3.15 -5.16 -8.71
CA ALA A 144 3.03 -4.06 -9.65
C ALA A 144 4.12 -4.20 -10.72
N ASN A 145 3.71 -4.26 -11.99
CA ASN A 145 4.59 -4.63 -13.10
C ASN A 145 4.77 -3.52 -14.16
N GLU A 146 4.81 -2.26 -13.73
CA GLU A 146 4.87 -1.09 -14.62
C GLU A 146 3.78 -1.12 -15.71
N ALA A 147 4.15 -1.17 -17.00
CA ALA A 147 3.22 -1.23 -18.13
C ALA A 147 2.48 -2.57 -18.24
N GLY A 148 2.89 -3.60 -17.50
CA GLY A 148 2.19 -4.89 -17.43
C GLY A 148 0.93 -4.86 -16.55
N GLY A 149 0.71 -3.79 -15.79
CA GLY A 149 -0.36 -3.70 -14.79
C GLY A 149 -0.03 -4.48 -13.53
N ILE A 150 -0.96 -5.28 -13.01
CA ILE A 150 -0.73 -6.09 -11.79
C ILE A 150 -0.91 -7.58 -12.04
N SER A 151 -0.13 -8.41 -11.33
CA SER A 151 -0.31 -9.87 -11.28
C SER A 151 -0.75 -10.28 -9.87
N VAL A 152 -1.75 -11.14 -9.77
CA VAL A 152 -2.27 -11.66 -8.50
C VAL A 152 -1.88 -13.12 -8.38
N PHE A 153 -1.26 -13.49 -7.26
CA PHE A 153 -0.79 -14.83 -6.95
C PHE A 153 -1.47 -15.37 -5.70
N ASN A 154 -1.86 -16.64 -5.73
CA ASN A 154 -2.30 -17.38 -4.56
C ASN A 154 -1.08 -18.06 -3.90
N LEU A 155 -0.98 -17.92 -2.57
CA LEU A 155 0.10 -18.42 -1.72
C LEU A 155 -0.28 -19.65 -0.89
N GLY A 156 -1.53 -20.14 -1.00
CA GLY A 156 -2.02 -21.29 -0.23
C GLY A 156 -1.33 -22.62 -0.54
N SER A 157 -0.61 -22.72 -1.67
CA SER A 157 0.22 -23.88 -2.03
C SER A 157 1.61 -23.87 -1.37
N GLY A 158 1.83 -23.03 -0.35
CA GLY A 158 3.10 -22.91 0.36
C GLY A 158 4.13 -22.11 -0.44
N GLN A 159 5.29 -22.72 -0.71
CA GLN A 159 6.43 -22.01 -1.33
C GLN A 159 6.23 -21.68 -2.82
N ASN A 160 5.27 -22.29 -3.51
CA ASN A 160 5.05 -22.10 -4.95
C ASN A 160 3.85 -21.19 -5.21
N PRO A 161 4.07 -19.90 -5.55
CA PRO A 161 2.98 -18.98 -5.86
C PRO A 161 2.34 -19.33 -7.20
N ILE A 162 1.01 -19.39 -7.23
CA ILE A 162 0.23 -19.66 -8.46
C ILE A 162 -0.40 -18.37 -8.93
N GLN A 163 -0.09 -17.91 -10.15
CA GLN A 163 -0.76 -16.75 -10.71
C GLN A 163 -2.23 -17.08 -10.99
N VAL A 164 -3.14 -16.35 -10.33
CA VAL A 164 -4.60 -16.53 -10.47
C VAL A 164 -5.24 -15.44 -11.33
N ALA A 165 -4.61 -14.26 -11.44
CA ALA A 165 -5.07 -13.22 -12.34
C ALA A 165 -3.94 -12.33 -12.88
N GLN A 166 -4.24 -11.68 -14.01
CA GLN A 166 -3.46 -10.61 -14.61
C GLN A 166 -4.42 -9.47 -14.95
N VAL A 167 -4.22 -8.29 -14.36
CA VAL A 167 -5.09 -7.13 -14.60
C VAL A 167 -4.27 -6.04 -15.29
N THR A 168 -4.66 -5.70 -16.51
CA THR A 168 -4.14 -4.52 -17.21
C THR A 168 -4.81 -3.29 -16.64
N ILE A 169 -4.02 -2.28 -16.28
CA ILE A 169 -4.50 -1.02 -15.72
C ILE A 169 -4.17 0.15 -16.66
N PRO A 170 -4.92 1.27 -16.58
CA PRO A 170 -4.48 2.56 -17.13
C PRO A 170 -3.16 3.02 -16.48
N GLY A 171 -2.25 3.58 -17.27
CA GLY A 171 -0.96 4.09 -16.77
C GLY A 171 0.07 2.99 -16.45
N ARG A 172 0.99 3.29 -15.54
CA ARG A 172 2.07 2.38 -15.12
C ARG A 172 1.94 2.05 -13.64
N ALA A 173 1.88 0.77 -13.29
CA ALA A 173 1.82 0.33 -11.90
C ALA A 173 3.17 0.56 -11.18
N LEU A 174 3.20 1.46 -10.19
CA LEU A 174 4.42 1.82 -9.45
C LEU A 174 4.49 1.27 -8.03
N ARG A 175 3.35 1.25 -7.33
CA ARG A 175 3.19 0.76 -5.96
C ARG A 175 1.87 0.03 -5.82
N VAL A 176 1.83 -0.97 -4.97
CA VAL A 176 0.62 -1.73 -4.69
C VAL A 176 0.47 -2.03 -3.21
N ALA A 177 -0.75 -1.85 -2.69
CA ALA A 177 -1.09 -2.17 -1.31
C ALA A 177 -2.38 -3.00 -1.27
N LEU A 178 -2.45 -3.94 -0.32
CA LEU A 178 -3.62 -4.79 -0.09
C LEU A 178 -4.35 -4.32 1.17
N ALA A 179 -5.67 -4.25 1.09
CA ALA A 179 -6.52 -4.17 2.28
C ALA A 179 -7.79 -4.96 2.01
N GLU A 180 -8.12 -5.88 2.93
CA GLU A 180 -9.27 -6.77 2.81
C GLU A 180 -9.28 -7.53 1.47
N ASN A 181 -10.27 -7.22 0.63
CA ASN A 181 -10.47 -7.79 -0.70
C ASN A 181 -10.10 -6.81 -1.81
N PHE A 182 -9.35 -5.76 -1.54
CA PHE A 182 -8.96 -4.76 -2.54
C PHE A 182 -7.44 -4.67 -2.70
N ALA A 183 -6.99 -4.43 -3.93
CA ALA A 183 -5.68 -3.90 -4.22
C ALA A 183 -5.77 -2.44 -4.67
N ALA A 184 -5.04 -1.57 -3.98
CA ALA A 184 -4.81 -0.19 -4.39
C ALA A 184 -3.51 -0.10 -5.18
N VAL A 185 -3.53 0.59 -6.32
CA VAL A 185 -2.38 0.71 -7.22
C VAL A 185 -2.09 2.17 -7.54
N ALA A 186 -0.86 2.61 -7.25
CA ALA A 186 -0.32 3.88 -7.72
C ALA A 186 -0.03 3.79 -9.22
N ALA A 187 -0.70 4.60 -10.04
CA ALA A 187 -0.66 4.48 -11.51
C ALA A 187 -0.08 5.72 -12.24
N GLU A 188 0.87 6.42 -11.62
CA GLU A 188 1.44 7.69 -12.13
C GLU A 188 0.34 8.74 -12.37
N ALA A 189 0.32 9.34 -13.57
CA ALA A 189 -0.67 10.34 -13.97
C ALA A 189 -2.09 9.75 -14.16
N ALA A 190 -2.24 8.42 -14.18
CA ALA A 190 -3.57 7.80 -14.22
C ALA A 190 -4.27 7.80 -12.85
N GLY A 191 -3.60 8.29 -11.80
CA GLY A 191 -4.15 8.41 -10.44
C GLY A 191 -4.02 7.13 -9.63
N LEU A 192 -5.07 6.84 -8.85
CA LEU A 192 -5.21 5.64 -8.03
C LEU A 192 -6.15 4.65 -8.74
N ILE A 193 -5.71 3.40 -8.91
CA ILE A 193 -6.56 2.32 -9.41
C ILE A 193 -6.92 1.37 -8.27
N VAL A 194 -8.21 1.09 -8.10
CA VAL A 194 -8.72 0.12 -7.12
C VAL A 194 -9.21 -1.13 -7.84
N VAL A 195 -8.69 -2.28 -7.43
CA VAL A 195 -9.02 -3.59 -8.00
C VAL A 195 -9.70 -4.43 -6.92
N ASP A 196 -10.88 -4.97 -7.25
CA ASP A 196 -11.61 -5.93 -6.42
C ASP A 196 -11.00 -7.33 -6.59
N LEU A 197 -10.70 -7.97 -5.47
CA LEU A 197 -10.09 -9.28 -5.29
C LEU A 197 -10.98 -10.22 -4.46
N THR A 198 -12.27 -9.92 -4.30
CA THR A 198 -13.22 -10.79 -3.59
C THR A 198 -13.26 -12.20 -4.19
N ASP A 199 -13.21 -12.29 -5.52
CA ASP A 199 -12.81 -13.50 -6.24
C ASP A 199 -11.48 -13.22 -6.95
N PRO A 200 -10.33 -13.63 -6.39
CA PRO A 200 -9.01 -13.32 -6.94
C PRO A 200 -8.80 -13.79 -8.38
N ALA A 201 -9.50 -14.85 -8.83
CA ALA A 201 -9.41 -15.34 -10.21
C ALA A 201 -10.22 -14.48 -11.19
N ALA A 202 -11.20 -13.72 -10.70
CA ALA A 202 -12.04 -12.79 -11.45
C ALA A 202 -11.70 -11.32 -11.14
N ALA A 203 -10.48 -11.05 -10.69
CA ALA A 203 -10.01 -9.72 -10.31
C ALA A 203 -10.29 -8.67 -11.40
N ARG A 204 -10.85 -7.52 -11.00
CA ARG A 204 -11.25 -6.45 -11.93
C ARG A 204 -11.10 -5.06 -11.31
N ILE A 205 -10.85 -4.07 -12.16
CA ILE A 205 -10.85 -2.66 -11.75
C ILE A 205 -12.29 -2.28 -11.38
N VAL A 206 -12.47 -1.72 -10.19
CA VAL A 206 -13.75 -1.17 -9.73
C VAL A 206 -13.74 0.35 -9.73
N HIS A 207 -12.59 0.97 -9.47
CA HIS A 207 -12.44 2.44 -9.48
C HIS A 207 -11.14 2.88 -10.13
N GLN A 208 -11.21 3.98 -10.87
CA GLN A 208 -10.07 4.81 -11.24
C GLN A 208 -10.33 6.18 -10.64
N VAL A 209 -9.57 6.52 -9.61
CA VAL A 209 -9.73 7.76 -8.86
C VAL A 209 -8.71 8.76 -9.39
N ASN A 210 -9.22 9.85 -9.97
CA ASN A 210 -8.39 10.98 -10.33
C ASN A 210 -8.01 11.74 -9.06
N VAL A 211 -6.72 11.76 -8.74
CA VAL A 211 -6.19 12.41 -7.53
C VAL A 211 -5.78 13.86 -7.82
N GLY A 212 -5.76 14.27 -9.10
CA GLY A 212 -5.32 15.60 -9.53
C GLY A 212 -3.80 15.76 -9.64
N ASP A 213 -3.02 14.69 -9.44
CA ASP A 213 -1.56 14.70 -9.57
C ASP A 213 -1.01 13.29 -9.83
N THR A 214 0.27 13.21 -10.19
CA THR A 214 1.04 11.98 -10.28
C THR A 214 1.12 11.27 -8.92
N VAL A 215 0.48 10.10 -8.85
CA VAL A 215 0.52 9.23 -7.68
C VAL A 215 1.82 8.42 -7.65
N LEU A 216 2.57 8.53 -6.55
CA LEU A 216 3.87 7.88 -6.36
C LEU A 216 3.85 6.73 -5.35
N SER A 217 2.96 6.80 -4.35
CA SER A 217 2.89 5.83 -3.27
C SER A 217 1.45 5.58 -2.81
N VAL A 218 1.22 4.37 -2.31
CA VAL A 218 -0.04 3.95 -1.72
C VAL A 218 0.24 3.10 -0.49
N ALA A 219 -0.54 3.29 0.57
CA ALA A 219 -0.64 2.38 1.70
C ALA A 219 -2.11 2.22 2.05
N SER A 220 -2.52 1.04 2.49
CA SER A 220 -3.93 0.72 2.76
C SER A 220 -4.12 0.09 4.13
N MET A 221 -5.29 0.32 4.73
CA MET A 221 -5.70 -0.26 6.00
C MET A 221 -7.23 -0.24 6.14
N ALA A 222 -7.82 -1.36 6.57
CA ALA A 222 -9.24 -1.47 6.96
C ALA A 222 -10.27 -0.89 5.95
N GLY A 223 -9.98 -0.89 4.65
CA GLY A 223 -10.86 -0.33 3.62
C GLY A 223 -10.52 1.10 3.17
N LEU A 224 -9.53 1.73 3.78
CA LEU A 224 -8.97 3.00 3.34
C LEU A 224 -7.67 2.79 2.58
N VAL A 225 -7.37 3.72 1.67
CA VAL A 225 -6.05 3.90 1.09
C VAL A 225 -5.61 5.34 1.23
N CYS A 226 -4.39 5.54 1.71
CA CYS A 226 -3.70 6.80 1.60
C CYS A 226 -2.81 6.78 0.36
N VAL A 227 -2.90 7.85 -0.41
CA VAL A 227 -2.12 8.11 -1.62
C VAL A 227 -1.11 9.20 -1.31
N GLY A 228 0.14 9.07 -1.79
CA GLY A 228 1.14 10.14 -1.75
C GLY A 228 1.49 10.64 -3.15
N THR A 229 1.47 11.95 -3.34
CA THR A 229 1.60 12.60 -4.65
C THR A 229 2.97 13.28 -4.88
N ARG A 230 3.22 13.69 -6.12
CA ARG A 230 4.47 14.37 -6.52
C ARG A 230 4.51 15.83 -6.03
N SER A 231 3.39 16.53 -6.07
CA SER A 231 3.16 17.91 -5.63
C SER A 231 3.30 18.08 -4.12
N GLY A 232 3.26 16.96 -3.39
CA GLY A 232 3.51 16.92 -1.96
C GLY A 232 2.24 16.84 -1.12
N GLU A 233 1.19 16.24 -1.66
CA GLU A 233 -0.04 15.97 -0.96
C GLU A 233 -0.15 14.50 -0.54
N ILE A 234 -0.92 14.28 0.51
CA ILE A 234 -1.51 12.98 0.79
C ILE A 234 -3.02 13.05 0.66
N VAL A 235 -3.61 12.02 0.06
CA VAL A 235 -5.04 11.93 -0.22
C VAL A 235 -5.58 10.62 0.35
N LEU A 236 -6.59 10.71 1.20
CA LEU A 236 -7.26 9.57 1.81
C LEU A 236 -8.50 9.22 1.00
N VAL A 237 -8.61 7.97 0.57
CA VAL A 237 -9.68 7.47 -0.30
C VAL A 237 -10.31 6.23 0.32
N GLU A 238 -11.63 6.12 0.20
CA GLU A 238 -12.36 4.90 0.55
C GLU A 238 -12.30 3.89 -0.60
N LEU A 239 -11.82 2.68 -0.35
CA LEU A 239 -11.62 1.67 -1.40
C LEU A 239 -12.93 1.17 -2.02
N ALA A 240 -14.00 1.07 -1.21
CA ALA A 240 -15.28 0.55 -1.65
C ALA A 240 -16.00 1.47 -2.64
N SER A 241 -15.93 2.79 -2.41
CA SER A 241 -16.64 3.80 -3.21
C SER A 241 -15.75 4.51 -4.23
N GLY A 242 -14.43 4.53 -3.99
CA GLY A 242 -13.49 5.38 -4.72
C GLY A 242 -13.54 6.85 -4.29
N ALA A 243 -14.35 7.21 -3.30
CA ALA A 243 -14.53 8.59 -2.87
C ALA A 243 -13.27 9.12 -2.17
N ILE A 244 -12.86 10.33 -2.56
CA ILE A 244 -11.84 11.09 -1.84
C ILE A 244 -12.47 11.63 -0.56
N LEU A 245 -11.90 11.26 0.58
CA LEU A 245 -12.41 11.64 1.90
C LEU A 245 -11.71 12.88 2.44
N SER A 246 -10.40 13.00 2.22
CA SER A 246 -9.60 14.09 2.79
C SER A 246 -8.32 14.27 2.00
N ARG A 247 -7.87 15.52 1.88
CA ARG A 247 -6.56 15.90 1.34
C ARG A 247 -5.75 16.61 2.43
N LEU A 248 -4.43 16.50 2.38
CA LEU A 248 -3.53 17.27 3.24
C LEU A 248 -2.20 17.53 2.52
N ARG A 249 -1.88 18.81 2.35
CA ARG A 249 -0.61 19.25 1.73
C ARG A 249 0.54 19.28 2.73
N LEU A 250 1.65 18.63 2.38
CA LEU A 250 2.88 18.53 3.18
C LEU A 250 4.03 19.39 2.64
N GLY A 251 3.92 19.88 1.39
CA GLY A 251 4.79 20.90 0.79
C GLY A 251 6.08 20.38 0.12
N GLU A 252 6.34 19.08 0.16
CA GLU A 252 7.43 18.39 -0.53
C GLU A 252 6.91 17.08 -1.10
N THR A 253 7.47 16.60 -2.21
CA THR A 253 7.10 15.31 -2.83
C THR A 253 6.97 14.20 -1.79
N VAL A 254 5.81 13.53 -1.76
CA VAL A 254 5.56 12.40 -0.89
C VAL A 254 6.13 11.15 -1.56
N ARG A 255 7.22 10.63 -0.98
CA ARG A 255 7.96 9.49 -1.52
C ARG A 255 7.34 8.16 -1.14
N ASP A 256 6.83 8.08 0.08
CA ASP A 256 6.12 6.90 0.55
C ASP A 256 5.19 7.24 1.71
N VAL A 257 4.19 6.38 1.93
CA VAL A 257 3.23 6.48 3.03
C VAL A 257 3.12 5.13 3.72
N GLY A 258 2.76 5.12 5.01
CA GLY A 258 2.58 3.89 5.76
C GLY A 258 1.69 4.08 6.97
N PHE A 259 0.74 3.17 7.16
CA PHE A 259 -0.10 3.15 8.36
C PHE A 259 0.68 2.55 9.53
N GLY A 260 0.71 3.28 10.65
CA GLY A 260 1.06 2.73 11.95
C GLY A 260 -0.19 2.42 12.76
N ALA A 261 -0.01 2.16 14.05
CA ALA A 261 -1.09 1.64 14.89
C ALA A 261 -2.32 2.54 15.02
N GLN A 262 -2.08 3.85 15.07
CA GLN A 262 -3.10 4.87 15.30
C GLN A 262 -2.96 6.06 14.36
N LEU A 263 -1.84 6.16 13.66
CA LEU A 263 -1.49 7.30 12.83
C LEU A 263 -1.00 6.83 11.47
N LEU A 264 -1.19 7.70 10.49
CA LEU A 264 -0.56 7.61 9.19
C LEU A 264 0.79 8.32 9.27
N TYR A 265 1.78 7.76 8.58
CA TYR A 265 3.08 8.39 8.41
C TYR A 265 3.35 8.63 6.93
N ALA A 266 3.82 9.83 6.61
CA ALA A 266 4.17 10.22 5.25
C ALA A 266 5.64 10.65 5.20
N LEU A 267 6.41 10.02 4.31
CA LEU A 267 7.81 10.33 4.07
C LEU A 267 7.91 11.28 2.88
N THR A 268 8.33 12.52 3.13
CA THR A 268 8.72 13.46 2.09
C THR A 268 10.21 13.34 1.78
N ASP A 269 10.71 14.13 0.83
CA ASP A 269 12.14 14.17 0.47
C ASP A 269 13.08 14.36 1.66
N THR A 270 12.65 15.13 2.67
CA THR A 270 13.50 15.51 3.80
C THR A 270 12.91 15.25 5.17
N ARG A 271 11.65 14.79 5.29
CA ARG A 271 10.96 14.65 6.59
C ARG A 271 10.05 13.42 6.64
N LEU A 272 9.88 12.91 7.86
CA LEU A 272 8.81 11.97 8.21
C LEU A 272 7.73 12.75 8.96
N HIS A 273 6.50 12.74 8.44
CA HIS A 273 5.34 13.39 9.01
C HIS A 273 4.48 12.38 9.77
N ALA A 274 3.95 12.77 10.93
CA ALA A 274 2.90 12.03 11.61
C ALA A 274 1.57 12.74 11.37
N VAL A 275 0.58 11.99 10.92
CA VAL A 275 -0.73 12.48 10.50
C VAL A 275 -1.81 11.65 11.18
N ASP A 276 -2.75 12.32 11.83
CA ASP A 276 -3.99 11.69 12.29
C ASP A 276 -4.92 11.49 11.09
N TYR A 277 -5.56 10.34 11.02
CA TYR A 277 -6.56 10.00 9.98
C TYR A 277 -7.91 9.62 10.60
N GLY A 278 -8.07 9.80 11.91
CA GLY A 278 -9.29 9.46 12.63
C GLY A 278 -10.54 10.09 12.02
N SER A 279 -11.66 9.36 12.02
CA SER A 279 -12.91 9.77 11.35
C SER A 279 -12.69 10.13 9.86
N ALA A 280 -11.75 9.43 9.20
CA ALA A 280 -11.36 9.64 7.82
C ALA A 280 -10.92 11.07 7.47
N THR A 281 -10.43 11.85 8.44
CA THR A 281 -9.97 13.24 8.24
C THR A 281 -8.46 13.34 8.48
N LEU A 282 -7.71 13.88 7.54
CA LEU A 282 -6.27 14.03 7.65
C LEU A 282 -5.89 15.30 8.42
N THR A 283 -5.23 15.14 9.57
CA THR A 283 -4.72 16.26 10.38
C THR A 283 -3.22 16.12 10.62
N HIS A 284 -2.43 17.10 10.18
CA HIS A 284 -0.99 17.12 10.47
C HIS A 284 -0.73 17.28 11.98
N LEU A 285 0.07 16.39 12.56
CA LEU A 285 0.41 16.46 14.00
C LEU A 285 1.84 16.97 14.21
N SER A 286 2.81 16.34 13.55
CA SER A 286 4.23 16.66 13.71
C SER A 286 5.07 16.21 12.53
N SER A 287 6.34 16.61 12.50
CA SER A 287 7.30 16.10 11.53
C SER A 287 8.73 16.13 12.06
N THR A 288 9.54 15.18 11.60
CA THR A 288 10.95 15.00 12.02
C THR A 288 11.84 14.86 10.79
N GLN A 289 13.07 15.36 10.87
CA GLN A 289 14.00 15.29 9.74
C GLN A 289 14.33 13.83 9.37
N SER A 290 14.32 13.56 8.06
CA SER A 290 14.78 12.33 7.43
C SER A 290 15.88 12.70 6.43
N PRO A 291 17.14 12.87 6.89
CA PRO A 291 18.21 13.31 6.01
C PRO A 291 18.47 12.27 4.91
N SER A 292 18.53 12.71 3.67
CA SER A 292 18.77 11.86 2.51
C SER A 292 19.74 12.53 1.53
N PRO A 293 20.71 11.80 0.96
CA PRO A 293 21.57 12.33 -0.10
C PRO A 293 20.75 12.46 -1.39
N ALA A 294 20.09 13.60 -1.58
CA ALA A 294 19.34 14.06 -2.76
C ALA A 294 18.91 12.94 -3.72
N SER A 295 17.75 12.33 -3.50
CA SER A 295 17.28 11.21 -4.33
C SER A 295 15.77 10.99 -4.32
N VAL A 296 15.29 10.39 -5.41
CA VAL A 296 13.88 10.24 -5.81
C VAL A 296 13.20 8.93 -5.39
N ASN A 297 13.93 7.95 -4.82
CA ASN A 297 13.38 6.62 -4.52
C ASN A 297 13.61 6.25 -3.05
N GLN A 298 12.82 6.86 -2.18
CA GLN A 298 12.77 6.50 -0.76
C GLN A 298 11.56 5.61 -0.50
N ARG A 299 11.66 4.71 0.47
CA ARG A 299 10.55 3.86 0.91
C ARG A 299 10.46 3.82 2.42
N LEU A 300 9.27 3.60 2.93
CA LEU A 300 8.94 3.64 4.34
C LEU A 300 8.40 2.29 4.80
N PHE A 301 8.99 1.74 5.84
CA PHE A 301 8.37 0.72 6.68
C PHE A 301 7.89 1.37 7.98
N VAL A 302 6.71 1.00 8.46
CA VAL A 302 6.14 1.40 9.75
C VAL A 302 5.58 0.15 10.46
N GLY A 303 5.95 -0.08 11.72
CA GLY A 303 5.44 -1.18 12.53
C GLY A 303 6.18 -1.33 13.86
N ASP A 304 5.59 -1.98 14.87
CA ASP A 304 6.21 -2.26 16.19
C ASP A 304 6.90 -1.03 16.85
N SER A 305 6.21 0.11 16.80
CA SER A 305 6.71 1.40 17.30
C SER A 305 8.07 1.82 16.68
N ILE A 306 8.36 1.41 15.45
CA ILE A 306 9.53 1.83 14.69
C ILE A 306 9.15 2.16 13.23
N ALA A 307 9.90 3.08 12.63
CA ALA A 307 9.89 3.26 11.18
C ALA A 307 11.29 3.24 10.60
N TYR A 308 11.40 2.68 9.38
CA TYR A 308 12.61 2.68 8.57
C TYR A 308 12.36 3.41 7.26
N ALA A 309 13.03 4.55 7.07
CA ALA A 309 13.01 5.27 5.80
C ALA A 309 14.26 4.91 4.99
N ALA A 310 14.11 4.04 4.01
CA ALA A 310 15.19 3.67 3.10
C ALA A 310 15.53 4.85 2.19
N HIS A 311 16.82 5.09 1.98
CA HIS A 311 17.36 6.06 1.03
C HIS A 311 18.55 5.43 0.32
N PRO A 312 19.07 5.95 -0.81
CA PRO A 312 19.98 5.18 -1.68
C PRO A 312 21.34 4.77 -1.11
N ARG A 313 21.67 5.19 0.12
CA ARG A 313 22.90 4.86 0.81
C ARG A 313 22.67 4.10 2.13
N GLY A 314 21.43 3.78 2.48
CA GLY A 314 21.10 3.16 3.76
C GLY A 314 19.65 3.38 4.18
N ASN A 315 19.42 3.60 5.47
CA ASN A 315 18.11 3.90 6.01
C ASN A 315 18.21 4.80 7.24
N ASN A 316 17.20 5.63 7.43
CA ASN A 316 16.96 6.35 8.67
C ASN A 316 16.02 5.52 9.55
N SER A 317 16.29 5.45 10.85
CA SER A 317 15.47 4.75 11.84
C SER A 317 14.79 5.74 12.76
N PHE A 318 13.50 5.56 13.00
CA PHE A 318 12.67 6.42 13.84
C PHE A 318 12.01 5.62 14.96
N ASP A 319 12.07 6.15 16.18
CA ASP A 319 11.31 5.65 17.32
C ASP A 319 9.90 6.25 17.30
N LEU A 320 8.89 5.38 17.33
CA LEU A 320 7.47 5.72 17.34
C LEU A 320 6.77 5.32 18.65
N SER A 321 7.52 5.11 19.73
CA SER A 321 6.93 4.86 21.06
C SER A 321 6.01 6.00 21.53
N GLN A 322 6.25 7.22 21.05
CA GLN A 322 5.30 8.32 21.06
C GLN A 322 4.83 8.56 19.62
N PRO A 323 3.71 7.96 19.19
CA PRO A 323 3.37 7.87 17.76
C PRO A 323 3.18 9.25 17.12
N HIS A 324 2.63 10.22 17.87
CA HIS A 324 2.40 11.60 17.43
C HIS A 324 3.69 12.45 17.36
N LEU A 325 4.83 11.95 17.84
CA LEU A 325 6.13 12.65 17.85
C LEU A 325 7.27 11.70 17.43
N PRO A 326 7.37 11.35 16.12
CA PRO A 326 8.44 10.50 15.62
C PRO A 326 9.81 11.06 15.98
N ARG A 327 10.73 10.22 16.46
CA ARG A 327 12.09 10.66 16.80
C ARG A 327 13.11 9.94 15.95
N LEU A 328 13.92 10.68 15.18
CA LEU A 328 15.07 10.12 14.47
C LEU A 328 16.08 9.59 15.50
N ILE A 329 16.37 8.29 15.44
CA ILE A 329 17.32 7.62 16.34
C ILE A 329 18.59 7.15 15.61
N SER A 330 18.54 7.01 14.28
CA SER A 330 19.72 6.72 13.47
C SER A 330 19.56 7.27 12.05
N ALA A 331 20.63 7.84 11.50
CA ALA A 331 20.73 8.22 10.08
C ALA A 331 21.79 7.33 9.42
N GLY A 332 21.40 6.11 9.09
CA GLY A 332 22.30 5.03 8.71
C GLY A 332 22.83 5.18 7.29
N VAL A 333 24.14 5.22 7.14
CA VAL A 333 24.81 5.09 5.84
C VAL A 333 25.59 3.80 5.83
N THR A 334 25.33 2.97 4.81
CA THR A 334 26.01 1.69 4.60
C THR A 334 27.03 1.81 3.46
N PRO A 335 27.96 0.84 3.35
CA PRO A 335 28.86 0.75 2.20
C PRO A 335 28.14 0.40 0.88
N GLN A 336 26.94 -0.18 0.96
CA GLN A 336 26.12 -0.58 -0.19
C GLN A 336 25.35 0.60 -0.77
N PHE A 337 25.14 0.60 -2.08
CA PHE A 337 24.47 1.66 -2.82
C PHE A 337 23.18 1.15 -3.48
N GLY A 338 22.25 2.06 -3.74
CA GLY A 338 21.02 1.75 -4.46
C GLY A 338 19.95 1.05 -3.63
N TRP A 339 20.00 1.18 -2.31
CA TRP A 339 18.94 0.76 -1.37
C TRP A 339 17.55 1.15 -1.89
N LYS A 340 16.64 0.17 -1.95
CA LYS A 340 15.25 0.38 -2.36
C LYS A 340 14.26 0.23 -1.22
N GLN A 341 14.45 -0.77 -0.36
CA GLN A 341 13.53 -1.09 0.74
C GLN A 341 14.23 -1.89 1.83
N ILE A 342 13.70 -1.84 3.04
CA ILE A 342 14.00 -2.79 4.12
C ILE A 342 12.71 -3.14 4.87
N VAL A 343 12.48 -4.43 5.10
CA VAL A 343 11.32 -4.95 5.84
C VAL A 343 11.82 -5.82 7.00
N PRO A 344 11.48 -5.48 8.25
CA PRO A 344 11.81 -6.30 9.41
C PRO A 344 10.98 -7.58 9.45
N ASN A 345 11.57 -8.66 9.99
CA ASN A 345 10.89 -9.94 10.19
C ASN A 345 10.31 -10.12 11.61
N GLY A 346 10.43 -9.12 12.47
CA GLY A 346 10.02 -9.17 13.87
C GLY A 346 10.98 -9.86 14.84
N SER A 347 11.83 -10.79 14.40
CA SER A 347 12.83 -11.46 15.27
C SER A 347 14.20 -10.74 15.31
N GLY A 348 14.26 -9.50 14.83
CA GLY A 348 15.46 -8.66 14.88
C GLY A 348 16.34 -8.74 13.65
N LEU A 349 15.83 -9.25 12.53
CA LEU A 349 16.45 -9.13 11.21
C LEU A 349 15.63 -8.20 10.30
N GLY A 350 16.30 -7.67 9.29
CA GLY A 350 15.71 -6.90 8.20
C GLY A 350 16.11 -7.48 6.85
N VAL A 351 15.12 -7.70 5.99
CA VAL A 351 15.30 -8.15 4.61
C VAL A 351 15.23 -6.94 3.71
N ALA A 352 16.28 -6.68 2.95
CA ALA A 352 16.43 -5.45 2.18
C ALA A 352 16.68 -5.72 0.70
N ALA A 353 15.98 -4.98 -0.16
CA ALA A 353 16.24 -4.91 -1.59
C ALA A 353 17.45 -3.99 -1.83
N VAL A 354 18.64 -4.57 -1.82
CA VAL A 354 19.94 -3.92 -2.01
C VAL A 354 21.02 -4.99 -2.24
N GLY A 355 22.06 -4.66 -3.00
CA GLY A 355 23.24 -5.53 -3.17
C GLY A 355 24.59 -4.85 -2.98
N LEU A 356 25.67 -5.64 -3.03
CA LEU A 356 27.07 -5.17 -2.91
C LEU A 356 27.58 -4.35 -4.11
N ASN A 357 26.72 -3.96 -5.05
CA ASN A 357 27.14 -3.20 -6.22
C ASN A 357 27.46 -1.72 -5.88
N LEU A 358 28.34 -1.11 -6.68
CA LEU A 358 28.77 0.30 -6.51
C LEU A 358 27.95 1.27 -7.39
N SER A 359 26.89 0.79 -8.03
CA SER A 359 26.08 1.53 -8.99
C SER A 359 24.72 1.89 -8.40
N PHE A 360 24.19 3.06 -8.75
CA PHE A 360 22.90 3.49 -8.22
C PHE A 360 21.71 2.58 -8.62
N ASP A 361 21.80 1.93 -9.79
CA ASP A 361 20.73 1.08 -10.35
C ASP A 361 21.27 -0.18 -11.07
N GLY A 362 22.31 -0.81 -10.51
CA GLY A 362 22.83 -2.10 -11.03
C GLY A 362 21.98 -3.30 -10.59
N PRO A 363 22.41 -4.55 -10.91
CA PRO A 363 21.75 -5.76 -10.40
C PRO A 363 21.77 -5.73 -8.87
N HIS A 364 20.58 -5.61 -8.29
CA HIS A 364 20.35 -5.52 -6.85
C HIS A 364 19.79 -6.86 -6.37
N ASN A 365 20.25 -7.28 -5.21
CA ASN A 365 19.96 -8.57 -4.60
C ASN A 365 19.05 -8.40 -3.38
N ILE A 366 18.88 -9.48 -2.61
CA ILE A 366 18.35 -9.40 -1.25
C ILE A 366 19.49 -9.48 -0.24
N SER A 367 19.67 -8.43 0.56
CA SER A 367 20.61 -8.41 1.69
C SER A 367 19.87 -8.54 3.01
N ILE A 368 20.50 -9.22 3.97
CA ILE A 368 19.99 -9.44 5.33
C ILE A 368 20.80 -8.58 6.29
N TYR A 369 20.11 -7.84 7.16
CA TYR A 369 20.70 -6.99 8.19
C TYR A 369 20.21 -7.38 9.58
N ASN A 370 21.09 -7.24 10.58
CA ASN A 370 20.69 -7.34 11.98
C ASN A 370 20.12 -5.99 12.45
N LEU A 371 18.86 -6.02 12.89
CA LEU A 371 18.09 -4.89 13.38
C LEU A 371 17.85 -4.93 14.91
N THR A 372 18.47 -5.86 15.64
CA THR A 372 18.31 -5.99 17.10
C THR A 372 18.69 -4.69 17.83
N ASN A 373 19.70 -3.96 17.33
CA ASN A 373 20.01 -2.62 17.81
C ASN A 373 19.36 -1.55 16.91
N ARG A 374 18.26 -0.96 17.36
CA ARG A 374 17.50 0.08 16.63
C ARG A 374 18.29 1.35 16.29
N THR A 375 19.47 1.57 16.89
CA THR A 375 20.35 2.71 16.56
C THR A 375 21.47 2.34 15.57
N ASN A 376 21.70 1.06 15.32
CA ASN A 376 22.71 0.56 14.39
C ASN A 376 22.12 -0.53 13.47
N THR A 377 21.50 -0.10 12.38
CA THR A 377 20.84 -0.96 11.38
C THR A 377 21.74 -1.34 10.20
N ALA A 378 23.02 -0.94 10.22
CA ALA A 378 23.97 -1.18 9.15
C ALA A 378 24.75 -2.50 9.29
N VAL A 379 24.33 -3.39 10.20
CA VAL A 379 25.01 -4.65 10.49
C VAL A 379 24.63 -5.71 9.46
N PHE A 380 25.41 -5.82 8.39
CA PHE A 380 25.21 -6.80 7.32
C PHE A 380 25.43 -8.24 7.82
N VAL A 381 24.52 -9.14 7.44
CA VAL A 381 24.54 -10.57 7.79
C VAL A 381 24.87 -11.43 6.56
N GLY A 382 24.18 -11.19 5.44
CA GLY A 382 24.34 -12.00 4.23
C GLY A 382 23.62 -11.42 3.02
N GLU A 383 23.85 -12.00 1.86
CA GLU A 383 23.25 -11.60 0.58
C GLU A 383 22.80 -12.85 -0.19
N ILE A 384 21.63 -12.77 -0.81
CA ILE A 384 21.06 -13.78 -1.70
C ILE A 384 20.93 -13.15 -3.08
N VAL A 385 21.69 -13.68 -4.02
CA VAL A 385 21.72 -13.17 -5.39
C VAL A 385 20.43 -13.51 -6.11
N THR A 386 19.76 -12.50 -6.66
CA THR A 386 18.55 -12.68 -7.46
C THR A 386 18.88 -12.61 -8.96
N PRO A 387 18.12 -13.29 -9.83
CA PRO A 387 18.39 -13.30 -11.27
C PRO A 387 18.18 -11.95 -11.95
N GLY A 388 17.37 -11.06 -11.36
CA GLY A 388 17.02 -9.76 -11.90
C GLY A 388 17.55 -8.57 -11.09
N ILE A 389 16.69 -7.58 -10.88
CA ILE A 389 16.98 -6.41 -10.06
C ILE A 389 15.92 -6.34 -8.97
N ALA A 390 16.28 -6.70 -7.74
CA ALA A 390 15.38 -6.61 -6.61
C ALA A 390 14.94 -5.15 -6.39
N ARG A 391 13.64 -4.88 -6.58
CA ARG A 391 13.03 -3.55 -6.45
C ARG A 391 12.27 -3.39 -5.15
N ALA A 392 11.59 -4.46 -4.71
CA ALA A 392 10.73 -4.48 -3.55
C ALA A 392 10.73 -5.86 -2.90
N VAL A 393 10.45 -5.90 -1.60
CA VAL A 393 10.30 -7.14 -0.85
C VAL A 393 9.15 -6.99 0.15
N THR A 394 8.37 -8.06 0.32
CA THR A 394 7.42 -8.21 1.41
C THR A 394 7.64 -9.55 2.10
N LEU A 395 7.30 -9.64 3.38
CA LEU A 395 7.42 -10.87 4.17
C LEU A 395 6.04 -11.41 4.47
N TYR A 396 5.83 -12.69 4.20
CA TYR A 396 4.60 -13.40 4.51
C TYR A 396 4.92 -14.86 4.86
N ASN A 397 4.32 -15.37 5.94
CA ASN A 397 4.50 -16.76 6.41
C ASN A 397 5.98 -17.17 6.54
N GLY A 398 6.84 -16.25 6.99
CA GLY A 398 8.27 -16.48 7.19
C GLY A 398 9.12 -16.48 5.91
N LEU A 399 8.54 -16.23 4.73
CA LEU A 399 9.26 -16.16 3.46
C LEU A 399 9.33 -14.73 2.93
N ALA A 400 10.35 -14.45 2.13
CA ALA A 400 10.48 -13.18 1.41
C ALA A 400 9.96 -13.32 -0.03
N TYR A 401 9.00 -12.48 -0.39
CA TYR A 401 8.46 -12.37 -1.75
C TYR A 401 9.01 -11.10 -2.37
N VAL A 402 9.70 -11.24 -3.51
CA VAL A 402 10.54 -10.19 -4.09
C VAL A 402 10.06 -9.85 -5.49
N ALA A 403 9.81 -8.57 -5.74
CA ALA A 403 9.67 -8.03 -7.08
C ALA A 403 11.06 -7.81 -7.68
N ASP A 404 11.47 -8.66 -8.63
CA ASP A 404 12.84 -8.76 -9.14
C ASP A 404 12.99 -8.20 -10.57
N GLY A 405 12.22 -7.16 -10.89
CA GLY A 405 12.27 -6.49 -12.19
C GLY A 405 11.89 -7.44 -13.34
N PRO A 406 12.71 -7.57 -14.40
CA PRO A 406 12.41 -8.45 -15.53
C PRO A 406 12.32 -9.95 -15.19
N ALA A 407 12.85 -10.37 -14.03
CA ALA A 407 12.79 -11.76 -13.58
C ALA A 407 11.48 -12.10 -12.86
N GLY A 408 10.57 -11.13 -12.70
CA GLY A 408 9.27 -11.30 -12.08
C GLY A 408 9.32 -11.51 -10.57
N LEU A 409 8.50 -12.42 -10.07
CA LEU A 409 8.38 -12.75 -8.65
C LEU A 409 9.40 -13.81 -8.26
N GLN A 410 10.17 -13.56 -7.20
CA GLN A 410 11.02 -14.56 -6.56
C GLN A 410 10.52 -14.82 -5.13
N VAL A 411 10.50 -16.09 -4.72
CA VAL A 411 10.22 -16.50 -3.34
C VAL A 411 11.52 -16.99 -2.73
N ILE A 412 11.90 -16.38 -1.62
CA ILE A 412 13.20 -16.58 -0.98
C ILE A 412 13.01 -17.03 0.45
N ASN A 413 13.63 -18.16 0.77
CA ASN A 413 13.89 -18.54 2.14
C ASN A 413 15.25 -17.95 2.56
N TYR A 414 15.22 -16.96 3.47
CA TYR A 414 16.40 -16.14 3.78
C TYR A 414 17.17 -16.55 5.05
N LEU A 415 16.64 -17.52 5.81
CA LEU A 415 17.37 -18.19 6.88
C LEU A 415 17.41 -19.71 6.63
N PRO A 416 18.42 -20.41 7.16
CA PRO A 416 18.34 -21.86 7.27
C PRO A 416 17.21 -22.25 8.23
N PHE A 417 16.70 -23.46 8.06
CA PHE A 417 15.70 -24.04 8.96
C PHE A 417 16.30 -24.33 10.36
N ASP A 418 15.41 -24.46 11.35
CA ASP A 418 15.81 -24.58 12.75
C ASP A 418 16.43 -25.94 13.08
N GLN A 419 17.75 -26.02 12.91
CA GLN A 419 18.54 -27.18 13.31
C GLN A 419 18.72 -27.32 14.82
N GLN A 420 18.28 -26.35 15.63
CA GLN A 420 18.46 -26.35 17.08
C GLN A 420 17.19 -26.72 17.85
N GLY A 421 16.04 -26.79 17.18
CA GLY A 421 14.75 -27.11 17.79
C GLY A 421 14.35 -26.12 18.88
N ARG A 422 14.73 -24.84 18.75
CA ARG A 422 14.45 -23.81 19.75
C ARG A 422 13.13 -23.14 19.42
N PRO A 423 12.11 -23.24 20.29
CA PRO A 423 10.85 -22.58 20.03
C PRO A 423 10.98 -21.05 20.18
N PRO A 424 10.14 -20.29 19.47
CA PRO A 424 10.12 -18.84 19.56
C PRO A 424 9.77 -18.36 20.98
N SER A 425 10.16 -17.13 21.30
CA SER A 425 9.65 -16.42 22.48
C SER A 425 8.58 -15.43 22.07
N ILE A 426 7.50 -15.31 22.85
CA ILE A 426 6.35 -14.44 22.55
C ILE A 426 5.83 -13.74 23.81
N ARG A 427 5.47 -12.46 23.67
CA ARG A 427 4.74 -11.67 24.69
C ARG A 427 3.68 -10.80 24.01
N LEU A 428 2.60 -10.49 24.73
CA LEU A 428 1.49 -9.68 24.21
C LEU A 428 1.44 -8.29 24.85
N THR A 429 0.98 -7.31 24.07
CA THR A 429 0.57 -5.99 24.55
C THR A 429 -0.76 -5.59 23.91
N THR A 430 -1.53 -4.75 24.59
CA THR A 430 -2.82 -4.23 24.10
C THR A 430 -2.80 -2.72 23.89
N SER A 431 -3.68 -2.20 23.04
CA SER A 431 -3.94 -0.76 22.92
C SER A 431 -4.46 -0.13 24.21
N ASP A 432 -5.26 -0.89 24.97
CA ASP A 432 -5.92 -0.42 26.19
C ASP A 432 -5.04 -0.55 27.43
N ALA A 433 -5.49 0.07 28.53
CA ALA A 433 -4.85 -0.03 29.82
C ALA A 433 -4.71 -1.51 30.27
N PRO A 434 -3.58 -1.90 30.88
CA PRO A 434 -3.36 -3.29 31.27
C PRO A 434 -4.50 -3.86 32.13
N GLY A 435 -5.06 -5.00 31.72
CA GLY A 435 -6.08 -5.72 32.48
C GLY A 435 -7.53 -5.25 32.23
N GLN A 436 -7.75 -4.28 31.36
CA GLN A 436 -9.06 -3.75 31.03
C GLN A 436 -9.25 -3.65 29.52
N ALA A 437 -10.50 -3.75 29.09
CA ALA A 437 -10.93 -3.52 27.71
C ALA A 437 -12.29 -2.81 27.77
N GLU A 438 -12.44 -1.70 27.06
CA GLU A 438 -13.69 -0.94 27.04
C GLU A 438 -14.71 -1.57 26.09
N ALA A 439 -15.92 -1.83 26.56
CA ALA A 439 -16.98 -2.42 25.74
C ALA A 439 -17.28 -1.56 24.52
N GLY A 440 -17.51 -2.19 23.37
CA GLY A 440 -17.81 -1.52 22.11
C GLY A 440 -16.61 -0.89 21.40
N GLN A 441 -15.42 -0.84 22.01
CA GLN A 441 -14.22 -0.29 21.38
C GLN A 441 -13.40 -1.37 20.66
N VAL A 442 -12.59 -0.97 19.67
CA VAL A 442 -11.63 -1.86 19.00
C VAL A 442 -10.41 -2.06 19.90
N LEU A 443 -10.18 -3.30 20.33
CA LEU A 443 -8.98 -3.69 21.06
C LEU A 443 -7.97 -4.28 20.10
N ARG A 444 -6.81 -3.64 19.98
CA ARG A 444 -5.67 -4.17 19.23
C ARG A 444 -4.73 -4.91 20.16
N VAL A 445 -4.32 -6.11 19.73
CA VAL A 445 -3.35 -6.97 20.39
C VAL A 445 -2.12 -7.08 19.50
N THR A 446 -0.95 -6.75 20.03
CA THR A 446 0.33 -6.87 19.33
C THR A 446 1.15 -8.00 19.96
N ALA A 447 1.62 -8.93 19.12
CA ALA A 447 2.52 -9.99 19.51
C ALA A 447 3.98 -9.60 19.25
N HIS A 448 4.77 -9.56 20.31
CA HIS A 448 6.22 -9.32 20.22
C HIS A 448 6.92 -10.66 20.26
N VAL A 449 7.55 -11.02 19.15
CA VAL A 449 8.22 -12.30 18.99
C VAL A 449 9.74 -12.12 18.89
N ALA A 450 10.49 -13.11 19.35
CA ALA A 450 11.92 -13.21 19.09
C ALA A 450 12.31 -14.68 19.01
N ASP A 451 13.18 -15.00 18.08
CA ASP A 451 13.57 -16.36 17.79
C ASP A 451 14.96 -16.42 17.16
N ASP A 452 15.58 -17.60 17.12
CA ASP A 452 16.87 -17.79 16.43
C ASP A 452 16.72 -18.11 14.94
N VAL A 453 15.53 -18.54 14.51
CA VAL A 453 15.09 -18.57 13.11
C VAL A 453 13.98 -17.54 12.83
N GLN A 454 13.33 -17.64 11.67
CA GLN A 454 12.22 -16.76 11.30
C GLN A 454 10.91 -17.29 11.88
N VAL A 455 10.16 -16.38 12.52
CA VAL A 455 8.78 -16.66 12.91
C VAL A 455 7.92 -16.63 11.65
N ALA A 456 7.26 -17.76 11.37
CA ALA A 456 6.40 -17.90 10.21
C ALA A 456 5.08 -17.16 10.42
N GLN A 457 4.41 -17.44 11.53
CA GLN A 457 3.08 -16.92 11.81
C GLN A 457 2.79 -16.82 13.31
N VAL A 458 1.82 -15.99 13.67
CA VAL A 458 1.29 -15.88 15.02
C VAL A 458 -0.22 -16.10 15.00
N GLY A 459 -0.68 -17.18 15.63
CA GLY A 459 -2.09 -17.47 15.84
C GLY A 459 -2.59 -16.85 17.14
N PHE A 460 -3.68 -16.10 17.09
CA PHE A 460 -4.34 -15.49 18.25
C PHE A 460 -5.54 -16.33 18.69
N LEU A 461 -5.72 -16.46 20.01
CA LEU A 461 -6.79 -17.20 20.64
C LEU A 461 -7.55 -16.30 21.61
N LEU A 462 -8.88 -16.42 21.59
CA LEU A 462 -9.79 -15.81 22.57
C LEU A 462 -10.44 -16.92 23.40
N ASN A 463 -10.26 -16.88 24.72
CA ASN A 463 -10.75 -17.90 25.66
C ASN A 463 -10.32 -19.34 25.31
N GLY A 464 -9.16 -19.49 24.67
CA GLY A 464 -8.63 -20.78 24.22
C GLY A 464 -9.06 -21.22 22.82
N GLU A 465 -9.95 -20.47 22.15
CA GLU A 465 -10.39 -20.75 20.78
C GLU A 465 -9.59 -19.91 19.77
N PRO A 466 -9.04 -20.50 18.69
CA PRO A 466 -8.34 -19.76 17.63
C PRO A 466 -9.29 -18.79 16.90
N VAL A 467 -8.84 -17.56 16.65
CA VAL A 467 -9.65 -16.52 15.99
C VAL A 467 -9.01 -15.88 14.77
N PHE A 468 -7.68 -15.77 14.74
CA PHE A 468 -6.94 -15.13 13.65
C PHE A 468 -5.52 -15.64 13.60
N THR A 469 -4.92 -15.69 12.41
CA THR A 469 -3.51 -16.01 12.23
C THR A 469 -2.89 -14.95 11.34
N ASP A 470 -1.85 -14.31 11.85
CA ASP A 470 -1.11 -13.28 11.13
C ASP A 470 0.22 -13.83 10.63
N GLY A 471 0.49 -13.62 9.35
CA GLY A 471 1.73 -14.00 8.66
C GLY A 471 2.62 -12.81 8.33
N ASN A 472 2.19 -11.58 8.62
CA ASN A 472 2.90 -10.36 8.33
C ASN A 472 3.42 -9.73 9.63
N PHE A 473 4.65 -9.22 9.60
CA PHE A 473 5.15 -8.38 10.69
C PHE A 473 4.79 -6.90 10.42
N PRO A 474 4.30 -6.14 11.41
CA PRO A 474 4.04 -6.52 12.82
C PRO A 474 2.86 -7.49 12.98
N PHE A 475 3.01 -8.48 13.86
CA PHE A 475 1.99 -9.51 14.11
C PHE A 475 0.90 -8.98 15.05
N GLU A 476 -0.29 -8.74 14.50
CA GLU A 476 -1.33 -8.00 15.19
C GLU A 476 -2.73 -8.56 14.93
N PHE A 477 -3.61 -8.37 15.91
CA PHE A 477 -5.01 -8.75 15.80
C PHE A 477 -5.87 -7.69 16.47
N SER A 478 -6.86 -7.18 15.74
CA SER A 478 -7.86 -6.23 16.22
C SER A 478 -9.25 -6.86 16.19
N PHE A 479 -10.07 -6.53 17.18
CA PHE A 479 -11.48 -6.96 17.26
C PHE A 479 -12.27 -6.02 18.18
N VAL A 480 -13.60 -6.03 18.09
CA VAL A 480 -14.46 -5.21 18.97
C VAL A 480 -14.72 -5.93 20.29
N VAL A 481 -14.49 -5.23 21.40
CA VAL A 481 -14.74 -5.76 22.74
C VAL A 481 -16.25 -5.87 22.96
N GLY A 482 -16.75 -7.09 23.12
CA GLY A 482 -18.20 -7.36 23.19
C GLY A 482 -18.77 -8.04 21.95
N GLU A 483 -17.92 -8.37 20.96
CA GLU A 483 -18.29 -9.28 19.88
C GLU A 483 -18.97 -10.57 20.39
N PRO A 484 -19.80 -11.24 19.56
CA PRO A 484 -20.57 -12.42 19.95
C PRO A 484 -19.77 -13.51 20.68
N ARG A 485 -18.48 -13.65 20.33
CA ARG A 485 -17.54 -14.61 20.92
C ARG A 485 -17.16 -14.30 22.38
N LEU A 486 -17.34 -13.05 22.81
CA LEU A 486 -17.07 -12.55 24.15
C LEU A 486 -18.35 -12.38 24.99
N LEU A 487 -19.52 -12.69 24.43
CA LEU A 487 -20.79 -12.63 25.17
C LEU A 487 -20.72 -13.47 26.44
N ASN A 488 -21.05 -12.84 27.58
CA ASN A 488 -20.98 -13.42 28.92
C ASN A 488 -19.58 -13.87 29.39
N SER A 489 -18.52 -13.42 28.71
CA SER A 489 -17.13 -13.73 29.06
C SER A 489 -16.44 -12.51 29.67
N ASP A 490 -16.72 -12.24 30.95
CA ASP A 490 -16.02 -11.22 31.74
C ASP A 490 -15.50 -11.82 33.07
N PRO A 491 -14.17 -11.88 33.29
CA PRO A 491 -13.12 -11.48 32.35
C PRO A 491 -12.97 -12.48 31.20
N PHE A 492 -12.41 -12.02 30.08
CA PHE A 492 -11.97 -12.89 28.98
C PHE A 492 -10.44 -13.01 28.95
N GLN A 493 -9.94 -13.99 28.21
CA GLN A 493 -8.52 -14.25 28.06
C GLN A 493 -8.08 -14.16 26.60
N ILE A 494 -6.92 -13.56 26.38
CA ILE A 494 -6.22 -13.53 25.10
C ILE A 494 -4.90 -14.30 25.23
N GLN A 495 -4.62 -15.18 24.28
CA GLN A 495 -3.33 -15.85 24.15
C GLN A 495 -2.90 -15.82 22.69
N ALA A 496 -1.60 -15.93 22.43
CA ALA A 496 -1.10 -16.13 21.08
C ALA A 496 -0.09 -17.27 21.04
N ILE A 497 0.02 -17.94 19.90
CA ILE A 497 0.96 -19.01 19.61
C ILE A 497 1.81 -18.56 18.43
N ALA A 498 3.10 -18.32 18.65
CA ALA A 498 4.06 -18.11 17.58
C ALA A 498 4.55 -19.46 17.08
N ARG A 499 4.66 -19.61 15.75
CA ARG A 499 5.27 -20.77 15.09
C ARG A 499 6.38 -20.30 14.18
N ASP A 500 7.53 -20.94 14.26
CA ASP A 500 8.67 -20.68 13.38
C ASP A 500 8.61 -21.51 12.09
N THR A 501 9.59 -21.34 11.19
CA THR A 501 9.64 -22.14 9.95
C THR A 501 10.20 -23.55 10.12
N GLY A 502 10.84 -23.88 11.24
CA GLY A 502 11.23 -25.26 11.60
C GLY A 502 10.05 -26.09 12.12
N GLY A 503 8.97 -25.43 12.51
CA GLY A 503 7.74 -26.01 13.03
C GLY A 503 7.58 -25.89 14.53
N ASN A 504 8.59 -25.41 15.26
CA ASN A 504 8.46 -25.25 16.72
C ASN A 504 7.49 -24.11 17.03
N SER A 505 6.82 -24.25 18.17
CA SER A 505 5.80 -23.31 18.59
C SER A 505 5.94 -22.95 20.07
N ALA A 506 5.56 -21.72 20.41
CA ALA A 506 5.46 -21.29 21.79
C ALA A 506 4.20 -20.45 22.00
N ALA A 507 3.53 -20.68 23.12
CA ALA A 507 2.39 -19.90 23.56
C ALA A 507 2.83 -18.76 24.48
N SER A 508 2.16 -17.61 24.37
CA SER A 508 2.31 -16.50 25.30
C SER A 508 1.69 -16.84 26.66
N GLU A 509 2.03 -16.05 27.68
CA GLU A 509 1.17 -15.97 28.86
C GLU A 509 -0.23 -15.47 28.44
N ALA A 510 -1.27 -16.00 29.07
CA ALA A 510 -2.65 -15.58 28.82
C ALA A 510 -2.91 -14.22 29.49
N LEU A 511 -3.28 -13.22 28.71
CA LEU A 511 -3.69 -11.91 29.20
C LEU A 511 -5.17 -11.95 29.60
N THR A 512 -5.46 -11.74 30.88
CA THR A 512 -6.84 -11.68 31.39
C THR A 512 -7.32 -10.22 31.44
N LEU A 513 -8.39 -9.89 30.73
CA LEU A 513 -8.94 -8.55 30.62
C LEU A 513 -10.37 -8.50 31.16
N ARG A 514 -10.68 -7.46 31.95
CA ARG A 514 -12.04 -7.16 32.41
C ARG A 514 -12.72 -6.20 31.44
N ILE A 515 -13.99 -6.46 31.16
CA ILE A 515 -14.80 -5.57 30.32
C ILE A 515 -15.27 -4.38 31.17
N VAL A 516 -14.96 -3.16 30.72
CA VAL A 516 -15.43 -1.92 31.32
C VAL A 516 -16.64 -1.42 30.52
N PRO A 517 -17.76 -1.05 31.16
CA PRO A 517 -18.93 -0.54 30.43
C PRO A 517 -18.64 0.78 29.73
N ASP A 518 -19.10 0.90 28.49
CA ASP A 518 -19.21 2.17 27.77
C ASP A 518 -20.61 2.77 27.98
N ALA A 519 -20.65 4.07 28.26
CA ALA A 519 -21.89 4.83 28.49
C ALA A 519 -22.06 5.99 27.49
N LYS A 520 -21.13 6.15 26.55
CA LYS A 520 -21.16 7.18 25.54
C LYS A 520 -22.01 6.69 24.37
N ALA A 521 -22.87 7.57 23.84
CA ALA A 521 -23.62 7.26 22.63
C ALA A 521 -22.78 7.58 21.40
N PRO A 522 -22.96 6.83 20.29
CA PRO A 522 -22.28 7.13 19.05
C PRO A 522 -22.71 8.50 18.51
N ALA A 523 -21.85 9.11 17.72
CA ALA A 523 -22.14 10.32 16.96
C ALA A 523 -21.59 10.20 15.55
N VAL A 524 -22.37 10.62 14.54
CA VAL A 524 -21.89 10.77 13.17
C VAL A 524 -20.85 11.89 13.14
N ARG A 525 -19.66 11.56 12.63
CA ARG A 525 -18.52 12.48 12.47
C ARG A 525 -18.42 13.02 11.05
N ARG A 526 -18.73 12.18 10.07
CA ARG A 526 -18.61 12.49 8.64
C ARG A 526 -19.51 11.56 7.84
N VAL A 527 -19.89 12.01 6.66
CA VAL A 527 -20.58 11.21 5.64
C VAL A 527 -19.89 11.38 4.29
N SER A 528 -20.03 10.38 3.43
CA SER A 528 -19.64 10.42 2.01
C SER A 528 -20.82 9.84 1.21
N PRO A 529 -21.36 10.53 0.20
CA PRO A 529 -21.06 11.92 -0.18
C PRO A 529 -21.26 12.91 0.98
N PHE A 530 -20.54 14.02 0.97
CA PHE A 530 -20.63 15.03 2.03
C PHE A 530 -21.94 15.81 1.93
N ASP A 531 -22.32 16.53 3.00
CA ASP A 531 -23.56 17.31 2.99
C ASP A 531 -23.46 18.45 1.97
N GLY A 532 -24.46 18.59 1.11
CA GLY A 532 -24.50 19.56 0.00
C GLY A 532 -23.84 19.10 -1.30
N SER A 533 -23.05 18.01 -1.30
CA SER A 533 -22.26 17.62 -2.48
C SER A 533 -23.12 17.30 -3.71
N MET A 534 -22.62 17.61 -4.90
CA MET A 534 -23.14 17.12 -6.17
C MET A 534 -22.20 16.08 -6.77
N SER A 535 -22.73 14.97 -7.29
CA SER A 535 -21.91 13.86 -7.81
C SER A 535 -22.53 13.21 -9.05
N GLY A 536 -21.75 12.95 -10.09
CA GLY A 536 -22.25 12.32 -11.33
C GLY A 536 -22.58 10.82 -11.21
N THR A 537 -22.01 10.10 -10.23
CA THR A 537 -22.38 8.71 -9.95
C THR A 537 -22.09 8.37 -8.49
N VAL A 538 -23.12 7.97 -7.73
CA VAL A 538 -22.98 7.50 -6.34
C VAL A 538 -23.31 6.01 -6.28
N ARG A 539 -22.33 5.21 -5.84
CA ARG A 539 -22.47 3.74 -5.68
C ARG A 539 -22.49 3.28 -4.25
N VAL A 540 -21.97 4.10 -3.33
CA VAL A 540 -21.92 3.79 -1.91
C VAL A 540 -22.15 5.08 -1.15
N VAL A 541 -22.93 5.01 -0.08
CA VAL A 541 -23.10 6.09 0.89
C VAL A 541 -22.56 5.62 2.23
N SER A 542 -21.54 6.28 2.74
CA SER A 542 -20.84 5.92 3.97
C SER A 542 -21.05 6.96 5.06
N ALA A 543 -21.12 6.51 6.32
CA ALA A 543 -21.06 7.35 7.50
C ALA A 543 -19.96 6.85 8.43
N PHE A 544 -19.18 7.78 8.98
CA PHE A 544 -18.12 7.54 9.94
C PHE A 544 -18.57 8.06 11.30
N PHE A 545 -18.36 7.28 12.35
CA PHE A 545 -18.89 7.46 13.69
C PHE A 545 -17.77 7.70 14.71
N SER A 546 -18.15 8.14 15.91
CA SER A 546 -17.21 8.33 17.03
C SER A 546 -16.64 7.02 17.60
N GLU A 547 -17.25 5.89 17.27
CA GLU A 547 -17.00 4.57 17.82
C GLU A 547 -17.67 3.49 16.94
N PRO A 548 -17.31 2.21 17.11
CA PRO A 548 -17.91 1.11 16.36
C PRO A 548 -19.44 1.02 16.55
N ILE A 549 -20.15 0.78 15.45
CA ILE A 549 -21.62 0.62 15.44
C ILE A 549 -21.98 -0.87 15.49
N ASP A 550 -23.05 -1.21 16.22
CA ASP A 550 -23.61 -2.56 16.18
C ASP A 550 -24.31 -2.79 14.84
N ALA A 551 -23.73 -3.68 14.03
CA ALA A 551 -24.26 -4.06 12.73
C ALA A 551 -25.72 -4.56 12.78
N ALA A 552 -26.16 -5.16 13.89
CA ALA A 552 -27.54 -5.60 14.05
C ALA A 552 -28.54 -4.44 14.15
N THR A 553 -28.07 -3.23 14.47
CA THR A 553 -28.90 -2.03 14.54
C THR A 553 -28.87 -1.21 13.26
N VAL A 554 -28.03 -1.55 12.28
CA VAL A 554 -27.97 -0.87 10.98
C VAL A 554 -28.98 -1.51 10.03
N SER A 555 -29.97 -0.72 9.62
CA SER A 555 -31.07 -1.14 8.76
C SER A 555 -31.69 0.08 8.08
N SER A 556 -32.58 -0.13 7.12
CA SER A 556 -33.32 0.97 6.48
C SER A 556 -34.16 1.83 7.43
N ASN A 557 -34.41 1.39 8.67
CA ASN A 557 -35.09 2.19 9.70
C ASN A 557 -34.14 3.15 10.45
N SER A 558 -32.85 2.84 10.49
CA SER A 558 -31.85 3.53 11.30
C SER A 558 -30.78 4.24 10.45
N PHE A 559 -30.58 3.79 9.22
CA PHE A 559 -29.75 4.37 8.18
C PHE A 559 -30.55 4.31 6.87
N ALA A 560 -31.15 5.42 6.47
CA ALA A 560 -32.01 5.51 5.30
C ALA A 560 -31.44 6.47 4.26
N VAL A 561 -31.39 6.04 3.00
CA VAL A 561 -31.14 6.93 1.86
C VAL A 561 -32.45 7.08 1.10
N ILE A 562 -32.91 8.31 0.92
CA ILE A 562 -34.24 8.64 0.41
C ILE A 562 -34.07 9.60 -0.77
N ASN A 563 -34.61 9.26 -1.93
CA ASN A 563 -34.77 10.22 -3.02
C ASN A 563 -35.98 11.10 -2.72
N LEU A 564 -35.80 12.42 -2.71
CA LEU A 564 -36.82 13.40 -2.31
C LEU A 564 -37.87 13.70 -3.40
N GLY A 565 -37.78 13.05 -4.55
CA GLY A 565 -38.72 13.25 -5.63
C GLY A 565 -38.69 14.67 -6.21
N ALA A 566 -39.81 15.10 -6.77
CA ALA A 566 -39.91 16.35 -7.52
C ALA A 566 -40.16 17.57 -6.62
N ASP A 567 -40.73 17.38 -5.42
CA ASP A 567 -41.03 18.48 -4.51
C ASP A 567 -39.88 18.84 -3.56
N LEU A 568 -38.80 18.03 -3.57
CA LEU A 568 -37.58 18.21 -2.79
C LEU A 568 -37.82 18.28 -1.28
N ALA A 569 -38.98 17.80 -0.81
CA ALA A 569 -39.40 17.93 0.56
C ALA A 569 -39.57 16.56 1.22
N LEU A 570 -38.83 16.33 2.31
CA LEU A 570 -38.94 15.08 3.05
C LEU A 570 -40.32 14.92 3.71
N GLY A 571 -40.86 13.71 3.63
CA GLY A 571 -42.15 13.28 4.17
C GLY A 571 -43.32 13.33 3.18
N THR A 572 -43.06 13.43 1.89
CA THR A 572 -44.06 13.63 0.83
C THR A 572 -44.37 12.30 0.11
N ALA A 573 -45.30 12.34 -0.84
CA ALA A 573 -45.78 11.11 -1.50
C ALA A 573 -44.83 10.60 -2.58
N ASP A 574 -43.90 11.44 -3.02
CA ASP A 574 -42.87 11.19 -4.03
C ASP A 574 -41.51 10.80 -3.45
N ASP A 575 -41.37 10.79 -2.11
CA ASP A 575 -40.22 10.21 -1.45
C ASP A 575 -40.07 8.71 -1.78
N VAL A 576 -38.89 8.32 -2.27
CA VAL A 576 -38.56 6.93 -2.55
C VAL A 576 -37.39 6.51 -1.68
N LEU A 577 -37.64 5.58 -0.76
CA LEU A 577 -36.57 4.89 -0.02
C LEU A 577 -35.75 4.04 -1.00
N ILE A 578 -34.43 4.21 -0.97
CA ILE A 578 -33.51 3.41 -1.77
C ILE A 578 -33.21 2.10 -1.03
N GLU A 579 -33.41 0.99 -1.71
CA GLU A 579 -33.09 -0.35 -1.22
C GLU A 579 -31.64 -0.70 -1.54
N GLY A 580 -31.02 -1.49 -0.66
CA GLY A 580 -29.62 -1.86 -0.78
C GLY A 580 -29.12 -2.66 0.41
N THR A 581 -27.80 -2.89 0.43
CA THR A 581 -27.11 -3.67 1.46
C THR A 581 -26.24 -2.77 2.32
N PHE A 582 -26.11 -3.13 3.60
CA PHE A 582 -25.26 -2.44 4.55
C PHE A 582 -23.98 -3.23 4.82
N ASP A 583 -22.86 -2.52 4.92
CA ASP A 583 -21.58 -3.04 5.39
C ASP A 583 -21.13 -2.20 6.59
N VAL A 584 -20.64 -2.84 7.65
CA VAL A 584 -20.19 -2.16 8.88
C VAL A 584 -18.76 -2.55 9.14
N ARG A 585 -17.91 -1.53 9.32
CA ARG A 585 -16.46 -1.68 9.49
C ARG A 585 -16.03 -1.08 10.83
N PRO A 586 -15.94 -1.91 11.88
CA PRO A 586 -15.57 -1.44 13.20
C PRO A 586 -14.20 -0.78 13.27
N GLU A 587 -13.22 -1.28 12.51
CA GLU A 587 -11.86 -0.73 12.43
C GLU A 587 -11.83 0.74 11.92
N LEU A 588 -12.83 1.13 11.11
CA LEU A 588 -13.00 2.50 10.61
C LEU A 588 -14.04 3.31 11.39
N ASN A 589 -14.71 2.70 12.37
CA ASN A 589 -15.95 3.20 12.94
C ASN A 589 -16.95 3.63 11.86
N SER A 590 -17.15 2.83 10.80
CA SER A 590 -18.01 3.22 9.68
C SER A 590 -19.14 2.23 9.39
N ALA A 591 -20.21 2.75 8.80
CA ALA A 591 -21.25 1.97 8.16
C ALA A 591 -21.50 2.54 6.76
N SER A 592 -21.54 1.67 5.77
CA SER A 592 -21.79 2.02 4.38
C SER A 592 -23.05 1.33 3.85
N PHE A 593 -23.67 1.98 2.88
CA PHE A 593 -24.87 1.54 2.19
C PHE A 593 -24.57 1.47 0.70
N GLU A 594 -24.66 0.27 0.14
CA GLU A 594 -24.55 0.02 -1.30
C GLU A 594 -25.95 -0.22 -1.87
N PRO A 595 -26.47 0.67 -2.74
CA PRO A 595 -27.76 0.50 -3.39
C PRO A 595 -27.80 -0.74 -4.29
N ASP A 596 -28.94 -1.43 -4.33
CA ASP A 596 -29.14 -2.58 -5.23
C ASP A 596 -29.01 -2.20 -6.72
N VAL A 597 -29.32 -0.93 -7.02
CA VAL A 597 -29.21 -0.31 -8.34
C VAL A 597 -28.53 1.04 -8.17
N ALA A 598 -27.56 1.34 -9.03
CA ALA A 598 -26.86 2.64 -9.03
C ALA A 598 -27.85 3.80 -8.95
N MET A 599 -27.53 4.79 -8.11
CA MET A 599 -28.42 5.94 -7.90
C MET A 599 -28.58 6.72 -9.20
N GLY A 600 -29.83 6.92 -9.62
CA GLY A 600 -30.16 7.77 -10.74
C GLY A 600 -30.08 9.25 -10.37
N PRO A 601 -30.26 10.15 -11.35
CA PRO A 601 -30.27 11.59 -11.10
C PRO A 601 -31.40 11.99 -10.13
N GLY A 602 -31.15 13.00 -9.30
CA GLY A 602 -32.07 13.53 -8.30
C GLY A 602 -31.41 13.94 -6.98
N THR A 603 -32.20 14.53 -6.08
CA THR A 603 -31.77 14.92 -4.74
C THR A 603 -32.07 13.82 -3.73
N TYR A 604 -31.06 13.48 -2.94
CA TYR A 604 -31.11 12.43 -1.94
C TYR A 604 -30.92 12.99 -0.54
N ARG A 605 -31.59 12.37 0.44
CA ARG A 605 -31.44 12.62 1.87
C ARG A 605 -30.90 11.36 2.54
N LEU A 606 -29.77 11.49 3.24
CA LEU A 606 -29.29 10.50 4.18
C LEU A 606 -29.87 10.84 5.55
N ARG A 607 -30.53 9.87 6.18
CA ARG A 607 -31.06 9.99 7.54
C ARG A 607 -30.54 8.86 8.41
N ILE A 608 -29.83 9.23 9.49
CA ILE A 608 -29.29 8.30 10.47
C ILE A 608 -29.94 8.59 11.82
N SER A 609 -30.67 7.64 12.38
CA SER A 609 -31.45 7.85 13.61
C SER A 609 -31.60 6.58 14.45
N ALA A 610 -32.14 6.73 15.67
CA ALA A 610 -32.52 5.59 16.49
C ALA A 610 -33.43 4.62 15.70
N PRO A 611 -33.26 3.29 15.81
CA PRO A 611 -32.57 2.59 16.90
C PRO A 611 -31.08 2.29 16.66
N LEU A 612 -30.37 3.00 15.77
CA LEU A 612 -28.91 2.83 15.59
C LEU A 612 -28.19 2.93 16.95
N ALA A 613 -27.33 1.98 17.27
CA ALA A 613 -26.57 1.94 18.50
C ALA A 613 -25.11 1.58 18.25
N ASP A 614 -24.23 1.98 19.16
CA ASP A 614 -22.85 1.50 19.16
C ASP A 614 -22.77 -0.01 19.49
N ALA A 615 -21.58 -0.58 19.37
CA ALA A 615 -21.33 -1.98 19.70
C ALA A 615 -21.48 -2.30 21.22
N ALA A 616 -21.53 -1.30 22.09
CA ALA A 616 -21.86 -1.46 23.51
C ALA A 616 -23.37 -1.39 23.82
N GLY A 617 -24.19 -1.02 22.83
CA GLY A 617 -25.64 -0.90 22.91
C GLY A 617 -26.16 0.49 23.30
N ASN A 618 -25.32 1.55 23.33
CA ASN A 618 -25.84 2.90 23.54
C ASN A 618 -26.43 3.44 22.24
N VAL A 619 -27.69 3.88 22.31
CA VAL A 619 -28.44 4.34 21.13
C VAL A 619 -28.00 5.75 20.74
N LEU A 620 -27.88 6.00 19.43
CA LEU A 620 -27.64 7.32 18.85
C LEU A 620 -28.60 8.35 19.43
N ALA A 621 -28.05 9.34 20.14
CA ALA A 621 -28.84 10.28 20.92
C ALA A 621 -29.53 11.36 20.06
N THR A 622 -28.84 11.83 19.01
CA THR A 622 -29.30 12.89 18.12
C THR A 622 -29.39 12.33 16.70
N PRO A 623 -30.54 12.41 16.01
CA PRO A 623 -30.61 12.03 14.60
C PRO A 623 -29.71 12.94 13.78
N PHE A 624 -29.03 12.34 12.80
CA PHE A 624 -28.22 13.03 11.82
C PHE A 624 -28.93 13.00 10.47
N GLU A 625 -28.87 14.09 9.74
CA GLU A 625 -29.37 14.16 8.37
C GLU A 625 -28.41 14.97 7.52
N SER A 626 -28.20 14.52 6.28
CA SER A 626 -27.48 15.25 5.23
C SER A 626 -28.20 15.06 3.90
N SER A 627 -27.92 15.93 2.94
CA SER A 627 -28.42 15.88 1.58
C SER A 627 -27.27 15.89 0.58
N PHE A 628 -27.46 15.22 -0.55
CA PHE A 628 -26.54 15.29 -1.68
C PHE A 628 -27.35 15.14 -2.97
N ARG A 629 -26.75 15.53 -4.09
CA ARG A 629 -27.39 15.44 -5.40
C ARG A 629 -26.63 14.50 -6.32
N VAL A 630 -27.36 13.68 -7.05
CA VAL A 630 -26.82 12.91 -8.18
C VAL A 630 -27.34 13.54 -9.46
N PHE A 631 -26.49 13.79 -10.45
CA PHE A 631 -26.92 14.37 -11.73
C PHE A 631 -26.54 13.47 -12.91
N ASP A 632 -27.20 13.66 -14.05
CA ASP A 632 -26.69 13.18 -15.33
C ASP A 632 -25.98 14.28 -16.12
N PHE A 633 -25.17 13.89 -17.11
CA PHE A 633 -24.38 14.81 -17.93
C PHE A 633 -25.12 15.27 -19.20
N ARG A 634 -26.45 15.28 -19.20
CA ARG A 634 -27.22 15.78 -20.34
C ARG A 634 -27.30 17.30 -20.28
N ASP A 635 -26.96 17.94 -21.40
CA ASP A 635 -26.97 19.38 -21.61
C ASP A 635 -27.58 19.61 -23.02
N ASP A 636 -28.87 19.92 -23.07
CA ASP A 636 -29.69 19.96 -24.30
C ASP A 636 -29.46 21.24 -25.13
N ASP A 637 -29.00 22.34 -24.53
CA ASP A 637 -28.75 23.61 -25.22
C ASP A 637 -27.27 24.01 -25.34
N GLY A 638 -26.37 23.27 -24.69
CA GLY A 638 -24.93 23.32 -24.87
C GLY A 638 -24.27 24.49 -24.16
N ASP A 639 -24.83 24.96 -23.06
CA ASP A 639 -24.32 26.09 -22.27
C ASP A 639 -23.35 25.67 -21.15
N LEU A 640 -23.06 24.37 -21.05
CA LEU A 640 -22.19 23.72 -20.05
C LEU A 640 -22.82 23.54 -18.66
N VAL A 641 -24.12 23.74 -18.51
CA VAL A 641 -24.88 23.37 -17.33
C VAL A 641 -25.81 22.20 -17.69
N PRO A 642 -25.79 21.09 -16.94
CA PRO A 642 -26.71 19.99 -17.23
C PRO A 642 -28.18 20.37 -17.01
N ASP A 643 -29.08 19.79 -17.82
CA ASP A 643 -30.54 20.06 -17.81
C ASP A 643 -31.16 20.05 -16.40
N GLU A 644 -30.66 19.14 -15.57
CA GLU A 644 -31.13 18.97 -14.20
C GLU A 644 -30.68 20.12 -13.30
N VAL A 645 -29.43 20.58 -13.46
CA VAL A 645 -28.87 21.71 -12.70
C VAL A 645 -29.62 22.99 -13.10
N GLU A 646 -29.83 23.22 -14.39
CA GLU A 646 -30.62 24.34 -14.91
C GLU A 646 -32.04 24.37 -14.33
N SER A 647 -32.74 23.23 -14.39
CA SER A 647 -34.10 23.09 -13.84
C SER A 647 -34.15 23.49 -12.36
N ALA A 648 -33.11 23.17 -11.60
CA ALA A 648 -33.02 23.48 -10.18
C ALA A 648 -32.51 24.90 -9.88
N LEU A 649 -31.87 25.58 -10.84
CA LEU A 649 -31.61 27.03 -10.78
C LEU A 649 -32.82 27.85 -11.26
N GLY A 650 -33.84 27.20 -11.83
CA GLY A 650 -34.99 27.87 -12.43
C GLY A 650 -34.74 28.40 -13.84
N LEU A 651 -33.67 27.90 -14.46
CA LEU A 651 -33.25 28.14 -15.83
C LEU A 651 -34.00 27.19 -16.78
N ASN A 652 -34.00 27.47 -18.08
CA ASN A 652 -34.70 26.71 -19.09
C ASN A 652 -33.73 25.79 -19.84
N PRO A 653 -33.82 24.46 -19.67
CA PRO A 653 -32.89 23.47 -20.24
C PRO A 653 -32.78 23.35 -21.76
N THR A 654 -33.41 24.26 -22.48
CA THR A 654 -33.45 24.27 -23.94
C THR A 654 -33.09 25.63 -24.51
N LEU A 655 -32.71 26.57 -23.66
CA LEU A 655 -32.31 27.93 -23.99
C LEU A 655 -31.06 28.29 -23.20
N ALA A 656 -29.92 28.30 -23.89
CA ALA A 656 -28.62 28.66 -23.31
C ALA A 656 -28.56 30.07 -22.67
N ASP A 657 -29.59 30.90 -22.80
CA ASP A 657 -29.74 32.22 -22.17
C ASP A 657 -31.23 32.38 -21.84
N THR A 658 -31.60 32.04 -20.61
CA THR A 658 -33.00 31.96 -20.17
C THR A 658 -33.64 33.34 -20.06
N ASP A 659 -32.88 34.34 -19.58
CA ASP A 659 -33.42 35.67 -19.28
C ASP A 659 -33.21 36.69 -20.43
N GLY A 660 -32.40 36.33 -21.42
CA GLY A 660 -32.14 37.08 -22.63
C GLY A 660 -31.25 38.30 -22.43
N ASP A 661 -30.45 38.35 -21.36
CA ASP A 661 -29.56 39.47 -21.05
C ASP A 661 -28.24 39.44 -21.85
N GLY A 662 -27.95 38.30 -22.50
CA GLY A 662 -26.79 38.08 -23.35
C GLY A 662 -25.59 37.43 -22.65
N VAL A 663 -25.71 37.06 -21.37
CA VAL A 663 -24.84 36.10 -20.67
C VAL A 663 -25.52 34.74 -20.75
N LEU A 664 -24.78 33.68 -21.09
CA LEU A 664 -25.39 32.34 -21.08
C LEU A 664 -25.60 31.90 -19.63
N ASP A 665 -26.62 31.08 -19.40
CA ASP A 665 -27.01 30.53 -18.10
C ASP A 665 -25.81 29.89 -17.37
N GLY A 666 -24.96 29.14 -18.08
CA GLY A 666 -23.70 28.59 -17.54
C GLY A 666 -22.60 29.58 -17.18
N PHE A 667 -22.63 30.79 -17.75
CA PHE A 667 -21.70 31.87 -17.41
C PHE A 667 -22.28 32.85 -16.39
N GLU A 668 -23.51 32.64 -15.93
CA GLU A 668 -24.06 33.36 -14.77
C GLU A 668 -23.45 32.84 -13.47
N ASP A 669 -23.37 33.71 -12.46
CA ASP A 669 -22.89 33.41 -11.10
C ASP A 669 -24.09 33.55 -10.14
N PHE A 670 -24.83 32.46 -9.98
CA PHE A 670 -26.15 32.47 -9.35
C PHE A 670 -26.09 32.82 -7.85
N ASP A 671 -25.08 32.35 -7.13
CA ASP A 671 -24.91 32.56 -5.69
C ASP A 671 -23.90 33.67 -5.31
N ARG A 672 -23.21 34.23 -6.29
CA ARG A 672 -22.33 35.41 -6.19
C ARG A 672 -21.09 35.15 -5.37
N ASP A 673 -20.49 34.00 -5.59
CA ASP A 673 -19.29 33.58 -4.92
C ASP A 673 -18.02 33.87 -5.74
N GLY A 674 -18.19 34.05 -7.05
CA GLY A 674 -17.13 34.32 -8.02
C GLY A 674 -16.92 33.21 -9.05
N LEU A 675 -17.58 32.05 -8.90
CA LEU A 675 -17.58 30.93 -9.83
C LEU A 675 -18.90 30.91 -10.64
N PRO A 676 -18.85 30.82 -11.98
CA PRO A 676 -20.07 30.67 -12.77
C PRO A 676 -20.73 29.30 -12.56
N ASN A 677 -22.01 29.18 -12.90
CA ASN A 677 -22.80 27.94 -12.77
C ASN A 677 -22.14 26.74 -13.45
N ALA A 678 -21.55 26.93 -14.64
CA ALA A 678 -20.79 25.88 -15.32
C ALA A 678 -19.46 25.56 -14.61
N GLY A 679 -18.85 26.55 -13.94
CA GLY A 679 -17.66 26.37 -13.12
C GLY A 679 -17.95 25.56 -11.86
N GLU A 680 -19.09 25.80 -11.22
CA GLU A 680 -19.59 25.03 -10.07
C GLU A 680 -19.81 23.56 -10.45
N VAL A 681 -20.47 23.31 -11.59
CA VAL A 681 -20.63 21.94 -12.13
C VAL A 681 -19.28 21.28 -12.37
N TRP A 682 -18.29 22.03 -12.85
CA TRP A 682 -16.95 21.51 -13.13
C TRP A 682 -16.13 21.26 -11.86
N ALA A 683 -16.30 22.09 -10.83
CA ALA A 683 -15.67 21.95 -9.52
C ALA A 683 -16.40 20.95 -8.59
N GLU A 684 -17.52 20.36 -9.03
CA GLU A 684 -18.40 19.48 -8.26
C GLU A 684 -19.05 20.16 -7.02
N THR A 685 -19.30 21.47 -7.10
CA THR A 685 -19.93 22.32 -6.05
C THR A 685 -21.35 22.77 -6.45
N ASP A 686 -22.21 23.17 -5.50
CA ASP A 686 -23.62 23.52 -5.77
C ASP A 686 -23.78 25.01 -6.14
N PRO A 687 -24.21 25.37 -7.38
CA PRO A 687 -24.33 26.76 -7.82
C PRO A 687 -25.35 27.63 -7.06
N ARG A 688 -26.04 27.07 -6.06
CA ARG A 688 -26.96 27.81 -5.17
C ARG A 688 -26.31 28.25 -3.86
N VAL A 689 -25.11 27.76 -3.55
CA VAL A 689 -24.50 27.85 -2.23
C VAL A 689 -23.05 28.31 -2.36
N ALA A 690 -22.81 29.56 -2.00
CA ALA A 690 -21.49 30.22 -2.16
C ALA A 690 -20.32 29.62 -1.34
N ASP A 691 -20.51 28.52 -0.62
CA ASP A 691 -19.56 27.81 0.25
C ASP A 691 -20.22 26.44 0.50
N THR A 692 -20.10 25.54 -0.49
CA THR A 692 -20.86 24.27 -0.57
C THR A 692 -20.54 23.36 0.62
N ASP A 693 -19.28 23.30 1.06
CA ASP A 693 -18.85 22.42 2.14
C ASP A 693 -18.90 23.09 3.54
N GLY A 694 -19.20 24.39 3.59
CA GLY A 694 -19.35 25.19 4.81
C GLY A 694 -18.04 25.38 5.58
N ASN A 695 -16.89 25.27 4.92
CA ASN A 695 -15.58 25.39 5.57
C ASN A 695 -15.18 26.85 5.84
N GLY A 696 -15.93 27.82 5.31
CA GLY A 696 -15.72 29.25 5.47
C GLY A 696 -14.89 29.91 4.35
N ARG A 697 -14.51 29.15 3.32
CA ARG A 697 -13.97 29.61 2.04
C ARG A 697 -15.04 29.42 0.98
N LYS A 698 -15.16 30.37 0.06
CA LYS A 698 -16.14 30.27 -1.03
C LYS A 698 -15.64 29.34 -2.12
N ASP A 699 -16.54 28.65 -2.80
CA ASP A 699 -16.25 27.63 -3.83
C ASP A 699 -15.35 28.19 -4.93
N GLY A 700 -15.64 29.36 -5.48
CA GLY A 700 -14.80 30.03 -6.48
C GLY A 700 -13.41 30.44 -6.00
N LEU A 701 -13.19 30.51 -4.68
CA LEU A 701 -11.87 30.78 -4.10
C LEU A 701 -11.16 29.51 -3.67
N GLU A 702 -11.78 28.35 -3.74
CA GLU A 702 -11.15 27.09 -3.37
C GLU A 702 -10.07 26.67 -4.38
N ASP A 703 -9.15 25.82 -3.93
CA ASP A 703 -8.01 25.31 -4.69
C ASP A 703 -7.95 23.79 -4.39
N PRO A 704 -8.85 22.98 -4.99
CA PRO A 704 -9.05 21.58 -4.63
C PRO A 704 -7.88 20.67 -5.01
N ASP A 705 -7.13 21.03 -6.06
CA ASP A 705 -5.97 20.28 -6.54
C ASP A 705 -4.62 20.80 -5.99
N GLY A 706 -4.63 21.95 -5.32
CA GLY A 706 -3.50 22.50 -4.60
C GLY A 706 -2.42 23.06 -5.51
N ASP A 707 -2.71 23.44 -6.75
CA ASP A 707 -1.70 24.00 -7.66
C ASP A 707 -1.48 25.52 -7.43
N ALA A 708 -2.33 26.13 -6.60
CA ALA A 708 -2.40 27.56 -6.24
C ALA A 708 -3.10 28.47 -7.26
N LEU A 709 -3.73 27.91 -8.29
CA LEU A 709 -4.83 28.49 -9.04
C LEU A 709 -6.14 28.14 -8.30
N ASP A 710 -7.07 29.08 -8.19
CA ASP A 710 -8.37 28.80 -7.57
C ASP A 710 -9.42 28.47 -8.63
N ASN A 711 -10.52 27.81 -8.22
CA ASN A 711 -11.59 27.34 -9.11
C ASN A 711 -12.05 28.41 -10.11
N ALA A 712 -12.19 29.68 -9.67
CA ALA A 712 -12.61 30.78 -10.54
C ALA A 712 -11.55 31.13 -11.60
N HIS A 713 -10.26 31.14 -11.23
CA HIS A 713 -9.17 31.34 -12.17
C HIS A 713 -8.94 30.13 -13.09
N GLU A 714 -9.20 28.93 -12.62
CA GLU A 714 -9.13 27.70 -13.41
C GLU A 714 -10.21 27.66 -14.48
N PHE A 715 -11.46 27.95 -14.09
CA PHE A 715 -12.56 28.10 -15.03
C PHE A 715 -12.25 29.16 -16.10
N ALA A 716 -11.63 30.28 -15.70
CA ALA A 716 -11.20 31.33 -16.63
C ALA A 716 -10.04 30.91 -17.55
N ALA A 717 -9.16 30.02 -17.07
CA ALA A 717 -8.08 29.42 -17.86
C ALA A 717 -8.58 28.25 -18.74
N GLY A 718 -9.80 27.75 -18.50
CA GLY A 718 -10.34 26.56 -19.12
C GLY A 718 -9.66 25.28 -18.64
N THR A 719 -9.03 25.33 -17.45
CA THR A 719 -8.36 24.21 -16.79
C THR A 719 -9.31 23.50 -15.86
N ASN A 720 -9.00 22.26 -15.51
CA ASN A 720 -9.87 21.41 -14.70
C ASN A 720 -9.60 21.65 -13.20
N PRO A 721 -10.57 22.14 -12.41
CA PRO A 721 -10.41 22.48 -10.99
C PRO A 721 -9.96 21.35 -10.05
N LEU A 722 -9.94 20.12 -10.57
CA LEU A 722 -9.57 18.92 -9.84
C LEU A 722 -8.23 18.34 -10.33
N VAL A 723 -7.51 19.03 -11.23
CA VAL A 723 -6.30 18.54 -11.89
C VAL A 723 -5.26 19.65 -12.05
N ALA A 724 -4.20 19.57 -11.24
CA ALA A 724 -3.16 20.60 -11.15
C ALA A 724 -2.37 20.85 -12.45
N ASP A 725 -2.46 19.96 -13.43
CA ASP A 725 -1.76 20.00 -14.74
C ASP A 725 -2.75 19.43 -15.77
N THR A 726 -3.60 20.29 -16.33
CA THR A 726 -4.74 19.86 -17.14
C THR A 726 -4.33 19.13 -18.42
N ASP A 727 -3.20 19.52 -19.02
CA ASP A 727 -2.72 18.93 -20.29
C ASP A 727 -1.71 17.79 -20.13
N HIS A 728 -1.30 17.52 -18.88
CA HIS A 728 -0.42 16.46 -18.44
C HIS A 728 1.01 16.54 -19.02
N ASP A 729 1.54 17.73 -19.27
CA ASP A 729 2.90 17.92 -19.79
C ASP A 729 3.99 18.09 -18.71
N GLY A 730 3.56 18.20 -17.45
CA GLY A 730 4.38 18.26 -16.25
C GLY A 730 4.60 19.67 -15.70
N TRP A 731 3.90 20.68 -16.19
CA TRP A 731 3.78 22.00 -15.58
C TRP A 731 2.38 22.17 -14.99
N THR A 732 2.27 22.87 -13.86
CA THR A 732 0.95 23.10 -13.27
C THR A 732 0.23 24.23 -13.98
N ASP A 733 -1.09 24.21 -13.96
CA ASP A 733 -1.93 25.20 -14.61
C ASP A 733 -1.60 26.63 -14.10
N GLU A 734 -1.42 26.81 -12.78
CA GLU A 734 -0.90 28.07 -12.19
C GLU A 734 0.42 28.50 -12.82
N ALA A 735 1.38 27.58 -12.93
CA ALA A 735 2.72 27.89 -13.40
C ALA A 735 2.70 28.32 -14.86
N GLU A 736 1.79 27.75 -15.65
CA GLU A 736 1.63 28.07 -17.06
C GLU A 736 0.88 29.37 -17.28
N VAL A 737 -0.23 29.58 -16.57
CA VAL A 737 -0.99 30.83 -16.56
C VAL A 737 -0.09 31.99 -16.12
N THR A 738 0.68 31.81 -15.05
CA THR A 738 1.64 32.81 -14.56
C THR A 738 2.80 33.06 -15.55
N ALA A 739 3.26 32.02 -16.26
CA ALA A 739 4.30 32.14 -17.28
C ALA A 739 3.80 32.64 -18.65
N GLY A 740 2.48 32.72 -18.84
CA GLY A 740 1.84 33.06 -20.11
C GLY A 740 1.95 31.99 -21.18
N SER A 741 2.15 30.73 -20.79
CA SER A 741 1.96 29.53 -21.64
C SER A 741 0.47 29.15 -21.70
N ASP A 742 0.14 28.13 -22.50
CA ASP A 742 -1.24 27.67 -22.70
C ASP A 742 -1.42 26.35 -21.94
N PRO A 743 -2.13 26.33 -20.80
CA PRO A 743 -2.23 25.17 -19.89
C PRO A 743 -3.08 24.01 -20.45
N LEU A 744 -3.66 24.18 -21.65
CA LEU A 744 -4.48 23.17 -22.32
C LEU A 744 -3.76 22.53 -23.50
N ASN A 745 -2.47 22.84 -23.69
CA ASN A 745 -1.71 22.45 -24.85
C ASN A 745 -0.35 21.92 -24.43
N PRO A 746 -0.13 20.60 -24.46
CA PRO A 746 1.06 19.95 -23.90
C PRO A 746 2.35 20.20 -24.71
N ARG A 747 2.29 21.12 -25.68
CA ARG A 747 3.40 21.62 -26.48
C ARG A 747 3.70 23.09 -26.21
N SER A 748 2.84 23.79 -25.47
CA SER A 748 2.93 25.20 -25.14
C SER A 748 3.62 25.39 -23.79
N LEU A 749 4.83 24.86 -23.68
CA LEU A 749 5.55 24.86 -22.41
C LEU A 749 5.93 26.29 -21.98
N PRO A 750 5.95 26.59 -20.66
CA PRO A 750 6.63 27.74 -20.12
C PRO A 750 8.05 27.86 -20.69
N PRO A 751 8.56 29.08 -20.95
CA PRO A 751 9.88 29.27 -21.54
C PRO A 751 10.98 28.52 -20.76
N ARG A 752 11.42 27.39 -21.30
CA ARG A 752 12.47 26.54 -20.72
C ARG A 752 13.83 27.22 -20.82
N PHE A 753 14.43 27.54 -19.68
CA PHE A 753 15.82 27.99 -19.62
C PHE A 753 16.78 26.79 -19.78
N LEU A 754 17.54 26.78 -20.87
CA LEU A 754 18.51 25.72 -21.19
C LEU A 754 19.68 25.69 -20.20
N VAL A 755 19.81 24.61 -19.43
CA VAL A 755 21.08 24.26 -18.75
C VAL A 755 21.97 23.52 -19.75
N ALA A 756 22.73 24.27 -20.55
CA ALA A 756 23.77 23.64 -21.39
C ALA A 756 24.92 23.15 -20.50
N ARG A 757 25.21 21.83 -20.52
CA ARG A 757 26.49 21.29 -20.02
C ARG A 757 27.58 21.62 -21.06
N PRO A 758 28.60 22.46 -20.78
CA PRO A 758 29.68 22.63 -21.73
C PRO A 758 30.53 21.35 -21.80
N VAL A 759 30.85 20.93 -23.01
CA VAL A 759 31.84 19.87 -23.27
C VAL A 759 33.22 20.42 -22.89
N LEU A 760 33.96 19.69 -22.05
CA LEU A 760 35.39 19.94 -21.84
C LEU A 760 36.15 19.35 -23.03
N ASP A 761 36.65 20.20 -23.92
CA ASP A 761 37.50 19.76 -25.02
C ASP A 761 38.97 19.80 -24.57
N VAL A 762 39.59 18.63 -24.41
CA VAL A 762 41.01 18.49 -24.02
C VAL A 762 41.82 18.09 -25.24
N ALA A 763 42.54 19.03 -25.84
CA ALA A 763 43.46 18.75 -26.94
C ALA A 763 44.85 18.36 -26.40
N PHE A 764 45.24 17.08 -26.55
CA PHE A 764 46.61 16.64 -26.28
C PHE A 764 47.51 16.98 -27.48
N PRO A 765 48.67 17.63 -27.30
CA PRO A 765 49.70 17.62 -28.34
C PRO A 765 50.22 16.18 -28.51
N SER A 766 50.35 15.73 -29.75
CA SER A 766 50.82 14.39 -30.11
C SER A 766 52.19 14.09 -29.49
N ILE A 767 52.24 13.10 -28.61
CA ILE A 767 53.48 12.45 -28.19
C ILE A 767 53.81 11.37 -29.23
N SER A 768 54.86 11.60 -30.04
CA SER A 768 55.45 10.57 -30.89
C SER A 768 56.20 9.57 -29.99
N ALA A 769 55.48 8.60 -29.42
CA ALA A 769 56.07 7.47 -28.74
C ALA A 769 56.44 6.39 -29.78
N GLY A 770 57.74 6.09 -29.89
CA GLY A 770 58.21 4.87 -30.56
C GLY A 770 57.72 3.61 -29.82
N PRO A 771 57.91 2.42 -30.41
CA PRO A 771 57.30 1.20 -29.88
C PRO A 771 57.89 0.85 -28.51
N GLY A 772 57.04 0.83 -27.49
CA GLY A 772 57.33 0.33 -26.14
C GLY A 772 57.37 1.41 -25.06
N THR A 773 56.22 1.74 -24.48
CA THR A 773 56.06 2.05 -23.04
C THR A 773 54.57 2.08 -22.71
N ASP A 774 54.12 1.07 -21.97
CA ASP A 774 52.82 1.03 -21.34
C ASP A 774 52.77 1.99 -20.14
N GLY A 775 51.62 2.65 -19.96
CA GLY A 775 51.16 3.11 -18.66
C GLY A 775 51.18 4.61 -18.42
N LEU A 776 50.02 5.26 -18.48
CA LEU A 776 49.63 6.39 -17.62
C LEU A 776 48.09 6.43 -17.49
N SER A 777 47.56 5.59 -16.59
CA SER A 777 46.20 5.70 -16.05
C SER A 777 46.24 6.58 -14.78
N GLY A 778 45.28 7.49 -14.61
CA GLY A 778 44.98 8.10 -13.31
C GLY A 778 45.29 9.60 -13.13
N GLN A 779 44.69 10.49 -13.93
CA GLN A 779 44.62 11.93 -13.60
C GLN A 779 43.17 12.39 -13.52
N TYR A 780 42.82 13.09 -12.44
CA TYR A 780 41.51 13.72 -12.22
C TYR A 780 41.70 15.24 -12.05
N PHE A 781 40.90 16.05 -12.75
CA PHE A 781 40.91 17.51 -12.65
C PHE A 781 39.64 18.02 -11.96
N ALA A 782 39.76 18.95 -10.99
CA ALA A 782 38.63 19.52 -10.25
C ALA A 782 38.13 20.85 -10.85
N LYS A 783 36.83 21.15 -10.63
CA LYS A 783 36.12 22.36 -11.06
C LYS A 783 36.62 23.62 -10.30
N PRO A 784 37.04 24.71 -10.97
CA PRO A 784 37.37 25.96 -10.29
C PRO A 784 36.08 26.72 -9.86
N PRO A 785 36.05 27.40 -8.69
CA PRO A 785 34.96 28.28 -8.32
C PRO A 785 35.04 29.62 -9.07
N VAL A 786 33.87 30.16 -9.45
CA VAL A 786 33.72 31.48 -10.12
C VAL A 786 32.93 32.39 -9.18
N VAL A 787 33.41 33.62 -8.98
CA VAL A 787 32.71 34.69 -8.24
C VAL A 787 31.87 35.52 -9.21
N VAL A 788 30.63 35.85 -8.85
CA VAL A 788 29.77 36.79 -9.58
C VAL A 788 29.36 37.92 -8.63
N ALA A 789 29.50 39.17 -9.07
CA ALA A 789 28.98 40.35 -8.37
C ALA A 789 27.89 40.99 -9.24
N VAL A 790 26.71 41.25 -8.66
CA VAL A 790 25.55 41.81 -9.37
C VAL A 790 25.32 43.25 -8.90
N PRO A 791 25.22 44.26 -9.79
CA PRO A 791 24.88 45.62 -9.39
C PRO A 791 23.35 45.82 -9.28
N ALA A 792 22.91 46.66 -8.33
CA ALA A 792 21.50 47.02 -8.16
C ALA A 792 21.02 47.99 -9.26
N SER A 793 19.77 47.82 -9.72
CA SER A 793 19.13 48.71 -10.70
C SER A 793 18.38 49.86 -10.02
N ALA A 794 18.28 51.00 -10.71
CA ALA A 794 17.82 52.29 -10.16
C ALA A 794 16.33 52.35 -9.75
N ASN A 795 15.54 51.28 -9.93
CA ASN A 795 14.10 51.25 -9.64
C ASN A 795 13.69 50.16 -8.63
N GLY A 796 14.61 49.62 -7.84
CA GLY A 796 14.29 48.79 -6.67
C GLY A 796 13.83 47.34 -6.95
N VAL A 797 13.71 46.91 -8.21
CA VAL A 797 13.51 45.50 -8.55
C VAL A 797 14.87 44.86 -8.86
N SER A 798 15.20 43.80 -8.11
CA SER A 798 16.38 42.97 -8.34
C SER A 798 16.19 42.15 -9.62
N PRO A 799 17.18 42.06 -10.55
CA PRO A 799 17.05 41.29 -11.80
C PRO A 799 16.80 39.78 -11.58
N VAL A 800 16.87 39.30 -10.34
CA VAL A 800 16.58 37.91 -9.95
C VAL A 800 15.07 37.60 -9.98
N ALA A 801 14.20 38.62 -9.93
CA ALA A 801 12.74 38.43 -9.99
C ALA A 801 12.17 38.42 -11.42
N ALA A 802 12.99 38.57 -12.46
CA ALA A 802 12.57 38.53 -13.86
C ALA A 802 13.65 37.93 -14.79
N GLY A 803 14.33 36.86 -14.32
CA GLY A 803 15.04 35.92 -15.20
C GLY A 803 16.22 36.45 -16.04
N GLY A 804 17.06 37.38 -15.58
CA GLY A 804 18.31 37.75 -16.28
C GLY A 804 19.53 37.90 -15.33
N PHE A 805 20.81 37.65 -15.65
CA PHE A 805 21.60 37.28 -16.85
C PHE A 805 23.01 36.72 -16.41
N VAL A 806 23.81 36.25 -17.41
CA VAL A 806 25.30 36.33 -17.59
C VAL A 806 26.13 35.02 -17.55
N ALA A 807 26.86 34.82 -18.66
CA ALA A 807 27.69 33.68 -19.04
C ALA A 807 28.99 33.47 -18.24
N ARG A 808 29.52 32.23 -18.27
CA ARG A 808 30.92 31.90 -17.96
C ARG A 808 31.71 31.77 -19.27
N PRO A 809 32.86 32.45 -19.45
CA PRO A 809 33.70 32.24 -20.63
C PRO A 809 34.38 30.86 -20.58
N PRO A 810 34.70 30.24 -21.73
CA PRO A 810 35.40 28.96 -21.78
C PRO A 810 36.78 29.07 -21.13
N VAL A 811 37.13 28.09 -20.29
CA VAL A 811 38.48 27.95 -19.72
C VAL A 811 39.30 27.08 -20.67
N ARG A 812 40.24 27.66 -21.41
CA ARG A 812 41.23 26.91 -22.19
C ARG A 812 42.41 26.56 -21.29
N LEU A 813 42.59 25.28 -20.99
CA LEU A 813 43.78 24.80 -20.30
C LEU A 813 44.83 24.39 -21.35
N THR A 814 45.82 25.25 -21.61
CA THR A 814 46.97 24.89 -22.45
C THR A 814 48.05 24.29 -21.56
N VAL A 815 48.26 22.98 -21.64
CA VAL A 815 49.41 22.34 -20.99
C VAL A 815 50.66 22.65 -21.84
N PRO A 816 51.69 23.35 -21.32
CA PRO A 816 52.89 23.61 -22.10
C PRO A 816 53.65 22.31 -22.37
N SER A 817 54.07 22.12 -23.62
CA SER A 817 54.99 21.04 -23.98
C SER A 817 56.32 21.25 -23.25
N VAL A 818 56.72 20.32 -22.40
CA VAL A 818 58.05 20.33 -21.79
C VAL A 818 59.04 19.74 -22.79
N ALA A 819 59.94 20.57 -23.30
CA ALA A 819 61.13 20.07 -23.99
C ALA A 819 62.05 19.44 -22.93
N SER A 820 62.24 18.13 -23.02
CA SER A 820 63.28 17.33 -22.33
C SER A 820 63.34 17.39 -20.80
N GLY A 821 63.04 16.25 -20.16
CA GLY A 821 63.60 15.88 -18.84
C GLY A 821 62.61 15.87 -17.68
N THR A 822 62.24 14.67 -17.23
CA THR A 822 61.76 14.27 -15.89
C THR A 822 60.86 15.25 -15.10
N PHE A 823 59.57 14.91 -14.97
CA PHE A 823 58.69 15.44 -13.93
C PHE A 823 59.08 14.89 -12.55
N PRO A 824 59.30 15.73 -11.52
CA PRO A 824 59.51 15.28 -10.15
C PRO A 824 58.22 15.44 -9.36
N VAL A 825 57.26 14.53 -9.51
CA VAL A 825 56.11 14.45 -8.59
C VAL A 825 55.64 13.01 -8.48
N GLY A 826 55.61 12.48 -7.26
CA GLY A 826 55.17 11.12 -6.96
C GLY A 826 53.65 10.94 -7.11
N VAL A 827 53.24 9.68 -7.21
CA VAL A 827 51.84 9.25 -7.33
C VAL A 827 51.02 9.76 -6.14
N GLY A 828 50.01 10.60 -6.39
CA GLY A 828 48.90 10.83 -5.44
C GLY A 828 48.85 12.15 -4.64
N GLU A 829 49.12 13.33 -5.22
CA GLU A 829 48.86 14.63 -4.53
C GLU A 829 47.82 15.51 -5.23
N PHE A 830 46.91 16.07 -4.41
CA PHE A 830 45.82 16.98 -4.79
C PHE A 830 46.30 18.44 -4.88
N ILE A 831 45.98 19.16 -5.96
CA ILE A 831 46.24 20.60 -6.05
C ILE A 831 45.02 21.37 -5.49
N ALA A 832 45.13 21.78 -4.22
CA ALA A 832 44.40 22.83 -3.48
C ALA A 832 42.97 22.56 -2.93
N ARG A 833 42.77 22.98 -1.66
CA ARG A 833 41.48 23.23 -0.97
C ARG A 833 41.51 24.63 -0.32
N PRO A 834 40.58 25.56 -0.63
CA PRO A 834 40.32 26.69 0.27
C PRO A 834 38.85 26.79 0.75
N PRO A 835 38.60 27.42 1.91
CA PRO A 835 37.28 27.47 2.58
C PRO A 835 36.32 28.51 1.96
N LEU A 836 35.01 28.31 2.20
CA LEU A 836 33.90 29.16 1.77
C LEU A 836 33.63 30.31 2.79
N GLN A 837 33.47 31.54 2.31
CA GLN A 837 32.84 32.64 3.06
C GLN A 837 31.79 33.32 2.16
N VAL A 838 30.58 33.51 2.69
CA VAL A 838 29.49 34.26 2.05
C VAL A 838 29.47 35.67 2.65
N LYS A 839 29.42 36.70 1.82
CA LYS A 839 29.24 38.09 2.26
C LYS A 839 28.10 38.73 1.49
N LEU A 840 26.98 38.95 2.18
CA LEU A 840 25.83 39.70 1.66
C LEU A 840 26.10 41.21 1.85
N PRO A 841 25.74 42.09 0.89
CA PRO A 841 25.69 43.52 1.15
C PRO A 841 24.46 43.85 2.01
N SER A 842 24.63 44.72 3.00
CA SER A 842 23.55 45.23 3.87
C SER A 842 22.92 46.50 3.29
N PRO A 843 21.76 46.86 3.85
CA PRO A 843 20.43 46.73 3.23
C PRO A 843 20.26 47.52 1.92
#